data_AF-A0A8H4VSD8-F1
#
_entry.id   AF-A0A8H4VSD8-F1
#
_cell.length_a   1.000
_cell.length_b   1.000
_cell.length_c   1.000
_cell.angle_alpha   90.00
_cell.angle_beta   90.00
_cell.angle_gamma   90.00
#
_symmetry.space_group_name_H-M   'P 1'
#
loop_
_entity.id
_entity.type
_entity.pdbx_description
1 polymer ?
#
loop_
_entity_poly.entity_id
_entity_poly.type
_entity_poly.pdbx_seq_one_letter_code
_entity_poly.pdbx_strand_id
1 'polypeptide(L)'
;MNQKSFYRIGVDVGGTNTDAVVIDASKSNDKETKGVVASFKHATTSDVTTGIELAVKKVLEDAGIDPGYEGILSLTIGTTHFINAVVQLDSARLEKVAVIRLAAPYTTECPPFIDFPIDLKNIMCGHTSIIHGGLQIDGRTINELREEEVVQQARIIQEKGLKNVVVIGIYSPLDVDGKQEYRAREILKRELGAAVNIVCSCDGELLVLLGELHEFKEGVVGHVGFIERENASILNASIMSFAKRTVRGYRRAMARLGLKCPLYLTQNDGTLITAAEAARLPIKTFSSGATNSMRGASYLAAIDLQRNDSGKSMIVVDIGGTTTDVGVLLPSGFPRQAAAFIEVAGVRTNFSMPDIHSIGLGGGSRVRTSENGKISVGPDSVGHFLPQEALVFGGETLTATDVTVRLGVVKLGDPALAEQLAKETAENARETIKRMLEIVVDRMKTSQEDCDLLLVGGGSIIAPPSLRGVKNIILPRFHEVANAVGAAIASVSGEIDTIEILHGKSLSGAIERIKQQAVDNAVQTGADRASTRIVDINVLPVQYVTNQATRIIVRAVGDLDFSSTVGMALEDVEEIEDEAQPNSIINPPSAKEEVDFTTYRPNIVGKEWILSETDLFFIMEGCGVLGTENQGGGGSPYPAYLICRQILRDGGSIRIIDHSSLRDEDVVVRGGFMGSPSVGSERIRSGEHLRVAGRELAKYCGISNFSATLWRVDEIGGSNGMQSLQMSKYYDIPALDGDLMGRAYPMLDQVLPGAFPDLCQEAA
;
A
#
# COMPACT_ATOMS: atom_id res chain seq x y z
N MET A 1 16.12 26.72 39.34
CA MET A 1 15.94 26.79 37.87
C MET A 1 14.77 25.87 37.56
N ASN A 2 13.59 26.41 37.22
CA ASN A 2 12.47 25.57 36.77
C ASN A 2 12.89 24.88 35.47
N GLN A 3 12.91 23.55 35.44
CA GLN A 3 13.08 22.81 34.20
C GLN A 3 11.94 23.22 33.26
N LYS A 4 12.30 23.77 32.09
CA LYS A 4 11.33 24.11 31.05
C LYS A 4 10.76 22.78 30.52
N SER A 5 9.50 22.47 30.83
CA SER A 5 8.82 21.30 30.27
C SER A 5 8.55 21.52 28.79
N PHE A 6 8.72 20.45 28.01
CA PHE A 6 8.54 20.46 26.57
C PHE A 6 7.43 19.48 26.20
N TYR A 7 6.43 19.94 25.46
CA TYR A 7 5.22 19.19 25.17
C TYR A 7 5.09 18.84 23.69
N ARG A 8 4.62 17.62 23.40
CA ARG A 8 4.22 17.17 22.07
C ARG A 8 2.73 16.86 22.08
N ILE A 9 2.02 17.33 21.07
CA ILE A 9 0.59 17.06 20.92
C ILE A 9 0.41 16.04 19.79
N GLY A 10 -0.18 14.89 20.10
CA GLY A 10 -0.55 13.89 19.11
C GLY A 10 -2.06 13.84 18.96
N VAL A 11 -2.54 13.82 17.72
CA VAL A 11 -3.96 13.65 17.40
C VAL A 11 -4.07 12.53 16.37
N ASP A 12 -4.99 11.59 16.58
CA ASP A 12 -5.35 10.59 15.58
C ASP A 12 -6.83 10.74 15.21
N VAL A 13 -7.08 10.94 13.93
CA VAL A 13 -8.42 11.09 13.38
C VAL A 13 -8.80 9.81 12.64
N GLY A 14 -9.56 8.96 13.32
CA GLY A 14 -10.16 7.74 12.79
C GLY A 14 -11.57 7.96 12.24
N GLY A 15 -12.13 6.93 11.61
CA GLY A 15 -13.51 6.97 11.10
C GLY A 15 -14.60 6.97 12.19
N THR A 16 -14.28 6.55 13.42
CA THR A 16 -15.24 6.48 14.54
C THR A 16 -14.92 7.49 15.64
N ASN A 17 -13.65 7.59 16.05
CA ASN A 17 -13.21 8.47 17.13
C ASN A 17 -12.02 9.32 16.69
N THR A 18 -11.95 10.52 17.29
CA THR A 18 -10.79 11.39 17.27
C THR A 18 -10.15 11.37 18.65
N ASP A 19 -8.88 10.98 18.69
CA ASP A 19 -8.09 10.80 19.90
C ASP A 19 -7.00 11.87 19.97
N ALA A 20 -6.82 12.50 21.12
CA ALA A 20 -5.78 13.49 21.34
C ALA A 20 -5.02 13.23 22.64
N VAL A 21 -3.72 13.52 22.63
CA VAL A 21 -2.84 13.34 23.79
C VAL A 21 -1.80 14.46 23.87
N VAL A 22 -1.41 14.83 25.10
CA VAL A 22 -0.26 15.68 25.36
C VAL A 22 0.80 14.88 26.10
N ILE A 23 2.02 14.85 25.56
CA ILE A 23 3.16 14.18 26.17
C ILE A 23 4.21 15.21 26.57
N ASP A 24 4.63 15.17 27.84
CA ASP A 24 5.82 15.88 28.33
C ASP A 24 7.08 15.06 27.98
N ALA A 25 7.82 15.53 26.98
CA ALA A 25 9.03 14.88 26.50
C ALA A 25 10.11 14.72 27.59
N SER A 26 10.11 15.60 28.60
CA SER A 26 11.06 15.54 29.72
C SER A 26 10.77 14.40 30.70
N LYS A 27 9.54 13.85 30.68
CA LYS A 27 9.07 12.76 31.55
C LYS A 27 8.87 11.44 30.81
N SER A 28 9.38 11.33 29.59
CA SER A 28 9.33 10.12 28.75
C SER A 28 9.87 8.86 29.44
N ASN A 29 10.81 9.01 30.39
CA ASN A 29 11.39 7.92 31.18
C ASN A 29 10.53 7.47 32.38
N ASP A 30 9.43 8.16 32.68
CA ASP A 30 8.50 7.74 33.74
C ASP A 30 7.88 6.38 33.38
N LYS A 31 8.00 5.40 34.28
CA LYS A 31 7.48 4.05 34.08
C LYS A 31 5.96 3.98 34.18
N GLU A 32 5.30 4.92 34.86
CA GLU A 32 3.85 4.87 35.08
C GLU A 32 3.03 5.67 34.06
N THR A 33 3.49 6.87 33.71
CA THR A 33 2.75 7.78 32.82
C THR A 33 3.35 7.87 31.43
N LYS A 34 4.65 7.52 31.28
CA LYS A 34 5.42 7.72 30.05
C LYS A 34 5.36 9.15 29.52
N GLY A 35 5.18 10.11 30.42
CA GLY A 35 5.04 11.52 30.08
C GLY A 35 3.66 11.90 29.55
N VAL A 36 2.69 10.99 29.44
CA VAL A 36 1.29 11.34 29.10
C VAL A 36 0.71 12.20 30.21
N VAL A 37 0.40 13.45 29.89
CA VAL A 37 -0.14 14.45 30.84
C VAL A 37 -1.66 14.43 30.84
N ALA A 38 -2.25 14.43 29.64
CA ALA A 38 -3.69 14.40 29.44
C ALA A 38 -4.01 13.67 28.14
N SER A 39 -5.18 13.05 28.08
CA SER A 39 -5.72 12.42 26.88
C SER A 39 -7.22 12.70 26.77
N PHE A 40 -7.70 12.87 25.54
CA PHE A 40 -9.11 13.11 25.26
C PHE A 40 -9.56 12.26 24.06
N LYS A 41 -10.72 11.64 24.18
CA LYS A 41 -11.33 10.78 23.15
C LYS A 41 -12.76 11.23 22.92
N HIS A 42 -13.13 11.46 21.67
CA HIS A 42 -14.48 11.87 21.30
C HIS A 42 -14.88 11.28 19.95
N ALA A 43 -16.19 11.17 19.69
CA ALA A 43 -16.70 10.74 18.39
C ALA A 43 -16.22 11.69 17.27
N THR A 44 -15.80 11.11 16.15
CA THR A 44 -15.35 11.87 14.97
C THR A 44 -16.51 12.65 14.37
N THR A 45 -16.29 13.94 14.13
CA THR A 45 -17.26 14.85 13.51
C THR A 45 -17.18 14.80 11.99
N SER A 46 -18.29 15.15 11.30
CA SER A 46 -18.30 15.26 9.84
C SER A 46 -17.34 16.33 9.31
N ASP A 47 -17.19 17.43 10.04
CA ASP A 47 -16.08 18.37 9.86
C ASP A 47 -14.91 17.99 10.76
N VAL A 48 -13.90 17.39 10.15
CA VAL A 48 -12.65 16.97 10.81
C VAL A 48 -11.93 18.15 11.46
N THR A 49 -12.00 19.33 10.84
CA THR A 49 -11.30 20.52 11.31
C THR A 49 -11.80 20.90 12.70
N THR A 50 -13.12 21.00 12.85
CA THR A 50 -13.77 21.28 14.14
C THR A 50 -13.50 20.17 15.16
N GLY A 51 -13.46 18.91 14.74
CA GLY A 51 -13.14 17.78 15.61
C GLY A 51 -11.74 17.88 16.22
N ILE A 52 -10.74 18.23 15.41
CA ILE A 52 -9.36 18.47 15.88
C ILE A 52 -9.30 19.69 16.80
N GLU A 53 -9.98 20.79 16.44
CA GLU A 53 -10.02 22.01 17.27
C GLU A 53 -10.53 21.69 18.69
N LEU A 54 -11.63 20.94 18.79
CA LEU A 54 -12.22 20.52 20.06
C LEU A 54 -11.27 19.60 20.84
N ALA A 55 -10.69 18.60 20.18
CA ALA A 55 -9.84 17.62 20.83
C ALA A 55 -8.56 18.25 21.39
N VAL A 56 -7.90 19.11 20.60
CA VAL A 56 -6.68 19.81 21.02
C VAL A 56 -6.98 20.82 22.12
N LYS A 57 -8.06 21.60 21.99
CA LYS A 57 -8.46 22.54 23.04
C LYS A 57 -8.70 21.84 24.37
N LYS A 58 -9.46 20.74 24.35
CA LYS A 58 -9.83 20.02 25.57
C LYS A 58 -8.63 19.38 26.25
N VAL A 59 -7.72 18.77 25.47
CA VAL A 59 -6.52 18.14 26.05
C VAL A 59 -5.54 19.17 26.64
N LEU A 60 -5.47 20.38 26.07
CA LEU A 60 -4.67 21.49 26.62
C LEU A 60 -5.30 22.07 27.90
N GLU A 61 -6.62 22.22 27.93
CA GLU A 61 -7.36 22.64 29.14
C GLU A 61 -7.16 21.64 30.28
N ASP A 62 -7.31 20.34 30.00
CA ASP A 62 -7.15 19.28 31.00
C ASP A 62 -5.69 19.14 31.46
N ALA A 63 -4.71 19.48 30.61
CA ALA A 63 -3.30 19.56 30.97
C ALA A 63 -2.91 20.86 31.69
N GLY A 64 -3.77 21.89 31.68
CA GLY A 64 -3.48 23.22 32.24
C GLY A 64 -2.40 23.98 31.47
N ILE A 65 -2.27 23.77 30.15
CA ILE A 65 -1.24 24.38 29.29
C ILE A 65 -1.87 25.46 28.41
N ASP A 66 -1.25 26.64 28.38
CA ASP A 66 -1.63 27.71 27.45
C ASP A 66 -1.24 27.33 26.01
N PRO A 67 -2.17 27.35 25.04
CA PRO A 67 -1.85 27.11 23.62
C PRO A 67 -0.71 27.98 23.06
N GLY A 68 -0.49 29.18 23.60
CA GLY A 68 0.59 30.07 23.18
C GLY A 68 1.97 29.74 23.77
N TYR A 69 2.08 28.71 24.60
CA TYR A 69 3.31 28.36 25.32
C TYR A 69 4.43 27.88 24.37
N GLU A 70 5.58 28.56 24.41
CA GLU A 70 6.75 28.25 23.56
C GLU A 70 7.33 26.84 23.77
N GLY A 71 6.99 26.16 24.88
CA GLY A 71 7.44 24.79 25.12
C GLY A 71 6.60 23.74 24.40
N ILE A 72 5.56 24.11 23.64
CA ILE A 72 4.86 23.19 22.73
C ILE A 72 5.73 23.02 21.48
N LEU A 73 6.31 21.84 21.32
CA LEU A 73 7.29 21.54 20.29
C LEU A 73 6.67 21.27 18.92
N SER A 74 5.55 20.55 18.88
CA SER A 74 4.88 20.18 17.64
C SER A 74 3.43 19.74 17.87
N LEU A 75 2.63 19.84 16.81
CA LEU A 75 1.36 19.15 16.67
C LEU A 75 1.51 18.11 15.56
N THR A 76 1.28 16.84 15.88
CA THR A 76 1.31 15.73 14.92
C THR A 76 -0.08 15.14 14.74
N ILE A 77 -0.51 14.98 13.49
CA ILE A 77 -1.81 14.40 13.14
C ILE A 77 -1.64 13.08 12.38
N GLY A 78 -2.16 11.99 12.92
CA GLY A 78 -2.49 10.77 12.19
C GLY A 78 -3.90 10.88 11.62
N THR A 79 -4.12 10.45 10.37
CA THR A 79 -5.45 10.52 9.76
C THR A 79 -5.70 9.38 8.78
N THR A 80 -6.87 8.75 8.89
CA THR A 80 -7.34 7.73 7.94
C THR A 80 -8.24 8.31 6.85
N HIS A 81 -8.46 9.64 6.85
CA HIS A 81 -9.41 10.28 5.94
C HIS A 81 -9.04 10.14 4.47
N PHE A 82 -7.75 10.12 4.14
CA PHE A 82 -7.31 10.00 2.75
C PHE A 82 -7.53 8.60 2.20
N ILE A 83 -7.14 7.55 2.93
CA ILE A 83 -7.36 6.17 2.48
C ILE A 83 -8.86 5.86 2.36
N ASN A 84 -9.69 6.37 3.28
CA ASN A 84 -11.13 6.14 3.26
C ASN A 84 -11.80 6.71 2.01
N ALA A 85 -11.34 7.85 1.47
CA ALA A 85 -11.88 8.40 0.23
C ALA A 85 -11.66 7.45 -0.97
N VAL A 86 -10.52 6.76 -1.01
CA VAL A 86 -10.20 5.76 -2.04
C VAL A 86 -10.99 4.48 -1.82
N VAL A 87 -11.00 3.95 -0.60
CA VAL A 87 -11.68 2.68 -0.26
C VAL A 87 -13.21 2.78 -0.43
N GLN A 88 -13.79 3.94 -0.13
CA GLN A 88 -15.23 4.19 -0.24
C GLN A 88 -15.66 4.65 -1.65
N LEU A 89 -14.72 4.74 -2.61
CA LEU A 89 -14.98 5.20 -3.98
C LEU A 89 -15.68 6.59 -4.02
N ASP A 90 -15.24 7.51 -3.16
CA ASP A 90 -15.90 8.81 -2.99
C ASP A 90 -15.61 9.76 -4.17
N SER A 91 -16.56 9.81 -5.12
CA SER A 91 -16.46 10.66 -6.31
C SER A 91 -16.44 12.17 -6.03
N ALA A 92 -16.79 12.62 -4.82
CA ALA A 92 -16.68 14.02 -4.43
C ALA A 92 -15.28 14.40 -3.92
N ARG A 93 -14.47 13.41 -3.54
CA ARG A 93 -13.10 13.59 -3.01
C ARG A 93 -12.02 13.13 -3.98
N LEU A 94 -12.38 12.32 -4.97
CA LEU A 94 -11.48 11.82 -6.01
C LEU A 94 -11.68 12.60 -7.31
N GLU A 95 -10.58 13.03 -7.92
CA GLU A 95 -10.57 13.74 -9.19
C GLU A 95 -10.07 12.86 -10.35
N LYS A 96 -10.49 13.19 -11.57
CA LYS A 96 -9.98 12.55 -12.79
C LYS A 96 -8.52 12.91 -13.03
N VAL A 97 -7.77 11.93 -13.52
CA VAL A 97 -6.33 12.00 -13.78
C VAL A 97 -6.05 11.71 -15.26
N ALA A 98 -5.18 12.51 -15.87
CA ALA A 98 -4.55 12.21 -17.14
C ALA A 98 -3.23 11.47 -16.91
N VAL A 99 -2.96 10.37 -17.61
CA VAL A 99 -1.73 9.59 -17.48
C VAL A 99 -0.95 9.64 -18.79
N ILE A 100 0.31 10.03 -18.72
CA ILE A 100 1.25 10.08 -19.85
C ILE A 100 2.41 9.13 -19.55
N ARG A 101 2.53 8.06 -20.33
CA ARG A 101 3.65 7.11 -20.24
C ARG A 101 4.76 7.47 -21.21
N LEU A 102 5.97 7.67 -20.70
CA LEU A 102 7.22 7.76 -21.46
C LEU A 102 7.77 6.34 -21.67
N ALA A 103 7.10 5.58 -22.55
CA ALA A 103 7.30 4.13 -22.64
C ALA A 103 7.23 3.55 -24.05
N ALA A 104 6.79 4.31 -25.06
CA ALA A 104 6.63 3.77 -26.42
C ALA A 104 7.97 3.23 -26.97
N PRO A 105 7.99 2.06 -27.63
CA PRO A 105 6.86 1.21 -28.01
C PRO A 105 6.43 0.17 -26.96
N TYR A 106 7.07 0.14 -25.80
CA TYR A 106 6.76 -0.81 -24.72
C TYR A 106 5.46 -0.43 -23.98
N THR A 107 4.91 -1.38 -23.21
CA THR A 107 3.72 -1.20 -22.35
C THR A 107 2.38 -0.94 -23.05
N THR A 108 2.34 -0.93 -24.39
CA THR A 108 1.15 -0.58 -25.19
C THR A 108 -0.06 -1.47 -24.96
N GLU A 109 0.15 -2.77 -24.73
CA GLU A 109 -0.91 -3.76 -24.49
C GLU A 109 -1.32 -3.87 -23.02
N CYS A 110 -0.63 -3.14 -22.14
CA CYS A 110 -0.93 -3.07 -20.73
C CYS A 110 -1.32 -1.63 -20.40
N PRO A 111 -2.43 -1.07 -20.93
CA PRO A 111 -2.75 0.36 -20.83
C PRO A 111 -2.84 0.84 -19.37
N PRO A 112 -2.71 2.16 -19.12
CA PRO A 112 -2.94 2.70 -17.78
C PRO A 112 -4.35 2.34 -17.26
N PHE A 113 -4.49 2.23 -15.94
CA PHE A 113 -5.72 1.78 -15.26
C PHE A 113 -6.13 0.32 -15.53
N ILE A 114 -5.32 -0.52 -16.18
CA ILE A 114 -5.65 -1.94 -16.38
C ILE A 114 -5.78 -2.72 -15.07
N ASP A 115 -5.05 -2.30 -14.04
CA ASP A 115 -5.06 -2.93 -12.72
C ASP A 115 -6.28 -2.51 -11.88
N PHE A 116 -6.82 -1.31 -12.14
CA PHE A 116 -7.87 -0.71 -11.32
C PHE A 116 -9.20 -1.46 -11.43
N PRO A 117 -9.96 -1.57 -10.32
CA PRO A 117 -11.37 -1.96 -10.37
C PRO A 117 -12.16 -1.05 -11.31
N ILE A 118 -13.20 -1.60 -11.94
CA ILE A 118 -13.98 -0.89 -12.96
C ILE A 118 -14.60 0.39 -12.42
N ASP A 119 -15.14 0.35 -11.19
CA ASP A 119 -15.79 1.48 -10.55
C ASP A 119 -14.79 2.61 -10.26
N LEU A 120 -13.63 2.27 -9.70
CA LEU A 120 -12.56 3.24 -9.41
C LEU A 120 -11.97 3.83 -10.70
N LYS A 121 -11.78 2.99 -11.73
CA LYS A 121 -11.35 3.43 -13.07
C LYS A 121 -12.34 4.44 -13.67
N ASN A 122 -13.65 4.21 -13.55
CA ASN A 122 -14.67 5.12 -14.08
C ASN A 122 -14.65 6.50 -13.39
N ILE A 123 -14.31 6.54 -12.10
CA ILE A 123 -14.19 7.79 -11.34
C ILE A 123 -12.92 8.54 -11.73
N MET A 124 -11.79 7.85 -11.82
CA MET A 124 -10.46 8.47 -11.88
C MET A 124 -9.87 8.59 -13.29
N CYS A 125 -10.28 7.77 -14.26
CA CYS A 125 -9.69 7.80 -15.60
C CYS A 125 -10.23 8.97 -16.42
N GLY A 126 -9.39 9.98 -16.68
CA GLY A 126 -9.72 11.11 -17.56
C GLY A 126 -9.12 10.99 -18.96
N HIS A 127 -7.84 10.64 -19.03
CA HIS A 127 -7.11 10.47 -20.29
C HIS A 127 -5.88 9.58 -20.08
N THR A 128 -5.52 8.80 -21.09
CA THR A 128 -4.33 7.95 -21.07
C THR A 128 -3.59 8.10 -22.40
N SER A 129 -2.27 8.19 -22.34
CA SER A 129 -1.42 8.28 -23.52
C SER A 129 -0.09 7.56 -23.28
N ILE A 130 0.52 7.09 -24.36
CA ILE A 130 1.84 6.45 -24.37
C ILE A 130 2.63 7.15 -25.47
N ILE A 131 3.73 7.80 -25.08
CA ILE A 131 4.58 8.61 -25.96
C ILE A 131 6.03 8.11 -25.90
N HIS A 132 6.85 8.64 -26.81
CA HIS A 132 8.27 8.28 -26.87
C HIS A 132 9.02 8.79 -25.64
N GLY A 133 9.86 7.93 -25.08
CA GLY A 133 10.71 8.23 -23.94
C GLY A 133 11.10 6.95 -23.18
N GLY A 134 11.57 7.13 -21.95
CA GLY A 134 11.96 6.04 -21.08
C GLY A 134 13.46 5.72 -21.14
N LEU A 135 13.94 5.06 -20.09
CA LEU A 135 15.35 4.73 -19.88
C LEU A 135 15.56 3.22 -19.84
N GLN A 136 16.80 2.79 -20.05
CA GLN A 136 17.29 1.44 -19.79
C GLN A 136 17.78 1.36 -18.33
N ILE A 137 18.04 0.14 -17.85
CA ILE A 137 18.57 -0.11 -16.49
C ILE A 137 19.92 0.59 -16.22
N ASP A 138 20.68 0.93 -17.27
CA ASP A 138 21.96 1.63 -17.18
C ASP A 138 21.84 3.16 -17.39
N GLY A 139 20.60 3.69 -17.42
CA GLY A 139 20.31 5.12 -17.59
C GLY A 139 20.38 5.62 -19.04
N ARG A 140 20.71 4.78 -20.03
CA ARG A 140 20.62 5.16 -21.45
C ARG A 140 19.17 5.35 -21.87
N THR A 141 18.91 6.30 -22.75
CA THR A 141 17.56 6.55 -23.29
C THR A 141 17.13 5.40 -24.22
N ILE A 142 15.92 4.89 -24.03
CA ILE A 142 15.26 3.99 -24.99
C ILE A 142 14.92 4.78 -26.25
N ASN A 143 14.20 5.88 -26.06
CA ASN A 143 13.84 6.85 -27.08
C ASN A 143 14.02 8.26 -26.52
N GLU A 144 14.34 9.22 -27.38
CA GLU A 144 14.35 10.63 -26.99
C GLU A 144 12.92 11.14 -26.77
N LEU A 145 12.75 12.02 -25.78
CA LEU A 145 11.48 12.69 -25.52
C LEU A 145 11.16 13.64 -26.67
N ARG A 146 9.99 13.47 -27.27
CA ARG A 146 9.51 14.34 -28.34
C ARG A 146 8.59 15.42 -27.78
N GLU A 147 9.07 16.65 -27.78
CA GLU A 147 8.32 17.80 -27.24
C GLU A 147 6.97 17.99 -27.93
N GLU A 148 6.88 17.76 -29.24
CA GLU A 148 5.63 17.86 -30.01
C GLU A 148 4.54 16.91 -29.49
N GLU A 149 4.90 15.68 -29.10
CA GLU A 149 3.97 14.71 -28.55
C GLU A 149 3.44 15.16 -27.18
N VAL A 150 4.32 15.72 -26.34
CA VAL A 150 3.95 16.26 -25.01
C VAL A 150 3.00 17.44 -25.15
N VAL A 151 3.29 18.38 -26.06
CA VAL A 151 2.43 19.54 -26.33
C VAL A 151 1.08 19.10 -26.89
N GLN A 152 1.04 18.07 -27.74
CA GLN A 152 -0.21 17.51 -28.23
C GLN A 152 -1.05 16.92 -27.08
N GLN A 153 -0.43 16.15 -26.17
CA GLN A 153 -1.15 15.63 -25.00
C GLN A 153 -1.63 16.76 -24.09
N ALA A 154 -0.84 17.82 -23.89
CA ALA A 154 -1.25 18.99 -23.12
C ALA A 154 -2.54 19.63 -23.67
N ARG A 155 -2.66 19.80 -24.99
CA ARG A 155 -3.87 20.34 -25.61
C ARG A 155 -5.10 19.46 -25.35
N ILE A 156 -4.96 18.14 -25.48
CA ILE A 156 -6.05 17.19 -25.20
C ILE A 156 -6.48 17.25 -23.72
N ILE A 157 -5.52 17.36 -22.81
CA ILE A 157 -5.77 17.49 -21.37
C ILE A 157 -6.54 18.79 -21.07
N GLN A 158 -6.16 19.89 -21.71
CA GLN A 158 -6.82 21.19 -21.58
C GLN A 158 -8.24 21.16 -22.14
N GLU A 159 -8.46 20.58 -23.32
CA GLU A 159 -9.78 20.40 -23.94
C GLU A 159 -10.73 19.57 -23.05
N LYS A 160 -10.18 18.59 -22.33
CA LYS A 160 -10.93 17.77 -21.38
C LYS A 160 -11.11 18.41 -20.00
N GLY A 161 -10.49 19.55 -19.74
CA GLY A 161 -10.58 20.26 -18.46
C GLY A 161 -10.00 19.49 -17.27
N LEU A 162 -8.97 18.66 -17.49
CA LEU A 162 -8.38 17.82 -16.44
C LEU A 162 -7.40 18.64 -15.59
N LYS A 163 -7.55 18.58 -14.25
CA LYS A 163 -6.73 19.31 -13.28
C LYS A 163 -5.49 18.55 -12.79
N ASN A 164 -5.44 17.23 -13.02
CA ASN A 164 -4.35 16.38 -12.52
C ASN A 164 -3.75 15.56 -13.65
N VAL A 165 -2.43 15.60 -13.77
CA VAL A 165 -1.63 14.89 -14.78
C VAL A 165 -0.55 14.08 -14.08
N VAL A 166 -0.42 12.82 -14.45
CA VAL A 166 0.65 11.92 -14.03
C VAL A 166 1.56 11.64 -15.21
N VAL A 167 2.86 11.84 -15.02
CA VAL A 167 3.90 11.46 -15.98
C VAL A 167 4.71 10.31 -15.39
N ILE A 168 4.79 9.21 -16.13
CA ILE A 168 5.56 8.03 -15.72
C ILE A 168 6.46 7.53 -16.84
N GLY A 169 7.73 7.31 -16.55
CA GLY A 169 8.71 6.74 -17.48
C GLY A 169 9.23 5.37 -17.04
N ILE A 170 9.70 4.59 -18.02
CA ILE A 170 10.43 3.35 -17.75
C ILE A 170 11.78 3.70 -17.11
N TYR A 171 12.11 3.06 -15.99
CA TYR A 171 13.33 3.29 -15.21
C TYR A 171 13.54 4.73 -14.76
N SER A 172 12.46 5.51 -14.64
CA SER A 172 12.55 6.90 -14.20
C SER A 172 13.15 7.08 -12.79
N PRO A 173 13.05 6.14 -11.82
CA PRO A 173 13.75 6.29 -10.53
C PRO A 173 15.27 6.32 -10.66
N LEU A 174 15.83 5.89 -11.80
CA LEU A 174 17.27 5.93 -12.09
C LEU A 174 17.67 7.23 -12.83
N ASP A 175 16.72 8.11 -13.17
CA ASP A 175 16.96 9.35 -13.91
C ASP A 175 17.48 10.46 -12.98
N VAL A 176 18.73 10.35 -12.53
CA VAL A 176 19.37 11.33 -11.64
C VAL A 176 19.52 12.70 -12.30
N ASP A 177 19.69 12.75 -13.62
CA ASP A 177 19.86 13.99 -14.39
C ASP A 177 18.52 14.64 -14.78
N GLY A 178 17.41 13.95 -14.52
CA GLY A 178 16.07 14.42 -14.83
C GLY A 178 15.80 14.67 -16.31
N LYS A 179 16.36 13.84 -17.19
CA LYS A 179 16.29 14.01 -18.65
C LYS A 179 14.90 13.76 -19.23
N GLN A 180 14.05 12.98 -18.56
CA GLN A 180 12.78 12.50 -19.12
C GLN A 180 11.56 13.06 -18.39
N GLU A 181 11.18 12.51 -17.22
CA GLU A 181 9.93 12.91 -16.53
C GLU A 181 9.91 14.40 -16.17
N TYR A 182 11.00 14.91 -15.60
CA TYR A 182 11.09 16.32 -15.24
C TYR A 182 11.05 17.24 -16.47
N ARG A 183 11.71 16.85 -17.57
CA ARG A 183 11.62 17.61 -18.83
C ARG A 183 10.19 17.65 -19.37
N ALA A 184 9.48 16.51 -19.34
CA ALA A 184 8.08 16.46 -19.72
C ALA A 184 7.20 17.32 -18.80
N ARG A 185 7.44 17.31 -17.48
CA ARG A 185 6.75 18.17 -16.51
C ARG A 185 6.92 19.65 -16.83
N GLU A 186 8.14 20.11 -17.15
CA GLU A 186 8.37 21.53 -17.47
C GLU A 186 7.66 21.96 -18.76
N ILE A 187 7.61 21.09 -19.77
CA ILE A 187 6.83 21.35 -21.00
C ILE A 187 5.33 21.42 -20.66
N LEU A 188 4.81 20.48 -19.87
CA LEU A 188 3.40 20.46 -19.46
C LEU A 188 3.03 21.70 -18.63
N LYS A 189 3.89 22.13 -17.69
CA LYS A 189 3.69 23.36 -16.90
C LYS A 189 3.60 24.60 -17.80
N ARG A 190 4.44 24.68 -18.82
CA ARG A 190 4.43 25.79 -19.79
C ARG A 190 3.10 25.88 -20.55
N GLU A 191 2.55 24.73 -20.98
CA GLU A 191 1.33 24.70 -21.80
C GLU A 191 0.03 24.75 -20.99
N LEU A 192 -0.02 24.08 -19.82
CA LEU A 192 -1.24 23.94 -19.01
C LEU A 192 -1.39 25.03 -17.93
N GLY A 193 -0.28 25.71 -17.59
CA GLY A 193 -0.25 26.73 -16.54
C GLY A 193 -0.21 26.15 -15.12
N ALA A 194 -0.13 27.06 -14.12
CA ALA A 194 0.07 26.71 -12.71
C ALA A 194 -1.14 26.08 -12.01
N ALA A 195 -2.33 26.16 -12.62
CA ALA A 195 -3.56 25.62 -12.05
C ALA A 195 -3.66 24.09 -12.15
N VAL A 196 -2.91 23.46 -13.06
CA VAL A 196 -2.90 22.01 -13.26
C VAL A 196 -1.79 21.39 -12.43
N ASN A 197 -2.16 20.41 -11.63
CA ASN A 197 -1.19 19.63 -10.88
C ASN A 197 -0.52 18.60 -11.79
N ILE A 198 0.81 18.62 -11.85
CA ILE A 198 1.59 17.63 -12.61
C ILE A 198 2.46 16.84 -11.63
N VAL A 199 2.20 15.55 -11.54
CA VAL A 199 2.87 14.59 -10.65
C VAL A 199 3.79 13.71 -11.50
N CYS A 200 5.07 13.69 -11.17
CA CYS A 200 6.02 12.73 -11.73
C CYS A 200 6.00 11.45 -10.89
N SER A 201 6.25 10.28 -11.49
CA SER A 201 6.27 9.03 -10.73
C SER A 201 7.45 8.94 -9.74
N CYS A 202 8.48 9.76 -9.97
CA CYS A 202 9.66 9.87 -9.12
C CYS A 202 9.69 11.12 -8.23
N ASP A 203 8.58 11.85 -8.10
CA ASP A 203 8.48 13.28 -7.72
C ASP A 203 9.41 13.79 -6.59
N GLY A 204 10.69 13.94 -6.91
CA GLY A 204 11.65 14.69 -6.12
C GLY A 204 11.56 16.17 -6.46
N GLU A 205 11.72 17.03 -5.45
CA GLU A 205 11.94 18.44 -5.70
C GLU A 205 13.37 18.61 -6.22
N LEU A 206 13.51 19.00 -7.48
CA LEU A 206 14.73 19.58 -8.03
C LEU A 206 14.63 21.09 -7.77
N LEU A 207 15.24 21.56 -6.69
CA LEU A 207 15.33 22.99 -6.40
C LEU A 207 16.43 23.58 -7.28
N VAL A 208 16.08 24.04 -8.48
CA VAL A 208 16.98 24.82 -9.32
C VAL A 208 16.98 26.27 -8.82
N LEU A 209 17.68 26.53 -7.72
CA LEU A 209 18.06 27.88 -7.35
C LEU A 209 19.31 28.26 -8.15
N LEU A 210 19.12 29.11 -9.15
CA LEU A 210 20.14 30.00 -9.72
C LEU A 210 21.54 29.38 -9.92
N GLY A 211 21.62 28.32 -10.71
CA GLY A 211 22.85 27.94 -11.42
C GLY A 211 23.92 27.16 -10.65
N GLU A 212 23.90 27.11 -9.31
CA GLU A 212 24.89 26.32 -8.54
C GLU A 212 24.29 25.80 -7.21
N LEU A 213 23.82 24.54 -7.22
CA LEU A 213 23.75 23.55 -6.12
C LEU A 213 22.68 22.50 -6.49
N HIS A 214 23.11 21.25 -6.69
CA HIS A 214 22.23 20.11 -6.96
C HIS A 214 21.62 19.61 -5.65
N GLU A 215 20.50 20.17 -5.21
CA GLU A 215 19.70 19.60 -4.11
C GLU A 215 18.53 18.80 -4.69
N PHE A 216 18.61 17.48 -4.55
CA PHE A 216 17.57 16.52 -4.89
C PHE A 216 16.81 16.20 -3.60
N LYS A 217 15.59 16.71 -3.45
CA LYS A 217 14.75 16.36 -2.29
C LYS A 217 13.86 15.19 -2.68
N GLU A 218 14.20 13.98 -2.24
CA GLU A 218 13.47 12.75 -2.61
C GLU A 218 12.00 12.80 -2.17
N GLY A 219 11.08 12.83 -3.14
CA GLY A 219 9.65 12.64 -2.93
C GLY A 219 9.14 11.49 -3.76
N VAL A 220 9.83 10.34 -3.69
CA VAL A 220 9.46 9.18 -4.48
C VAL A 220 8.04 8.73 -4.13
N VAL A 221 7.16 8.69 -5.15
CA VAL A 221 5.78 8.21 -5.06
C VAL A 221 5.76 6.67 -5.02
N GLY A 222 6.69 6.02 -5.71
CA GLY A 222 6.88 4.57 -5.64
C GLY A 222 8.23 4.11 -6.17
N HIS A 223 8.66 2.92 -5.76
CA HIS A 223 9.96 2.35 -6.14
C HIS A 223 9.93 1.71 -7.55
N VAL A 224 11.00 0.98 -7.92
CA VAL A 224 11.03 0.13 -9.14
C VAL A 224 9.83 -0.83 -9.15
N GLY A 225 9.20 -0.98 -10.31
CA GLY A 225 7.89 -1.64 -10.47
C GLY A 225 6.94 -0.71 -11.21
N PHE A 226 6.78 -0.90 -12.51
CA PHE A 226 6.13 0.09 -13.39
C PHE A 226 4.62 0.21 -13.12
N ILE A 227 3.90 -0.91 -12.98
CA ILE A 227 2.46 -0.89 -12.70
C ILE A 227 2.18 -0.35 -11.31
N GLU A 228 2.90 -0.84 -10.31
CA GLU A 228 2.69 -0.47 -8.92
C GLU A 228 2.99 1.02 -8.69
N ARG A 229 4.05 1.54 -9.32
CA ARG A 229 4.40 2.96 -9.27
C ARG A 229 3.43 3.83 -10.07
N GLU A 230 2.97 3.38 -11.23
CA GLU A 230 1.91 4.06 -11.97
C GLU A 230 0.66 4.21 -11.09
N ASN A 231 0.20 3.10 -10.53
CA ASN A 231 -0.99 3.05 -9.70
C ASN A 231 -0.87 3.97 -8.48
N ALA A 232 0.27 3.96 -7.79
CA ALA A 232 0.55 4.87 -6.67
C ALA A 232 0.48 6.34 -7.09
N SER A 233 1.05 6.67 -8.26
CA SER A 233 1.06 8.04 -8.80
C SER A 233 -0.33 8.53 -9.17
N ILE A 234 -1.14 7.66 -9.77
CA ILE A 234 -2.55 7.92 -10.10
C ILE A 234 -3.37 8.16 -8.83
N LEU A 235 -3.25 7.27 -7.83
CA LEU A 235 -3.94 7.42 -6.54
C LEU A 235 -3.56 8.74 -5.87
N ASN A 236 -2.26 9.07 -5.82
CA ASN A 236 -1.79 10.32 -5.25
C ASN A 236 -2.37 11.54 -5.95
N ALA A 237 -2.30 11.59 -7.28
CA ALA A 237 -2.81 12.70 -8.06
C ALA A 237 -4.32 12.89 -7.90
N SER A 238 -5.08 11.80 -7.80
CA SER A 238 -6.54 11.85 -7.68
C SER A 238 -7.06 12.48 -6.38
N ILE A 239 -6.30 12.34 -5.28
CA ILE A 239 -6.73 12.78 -3.95
C ILE A 239 -6.02 14.05 -3.48
N MET A 240 -5.04 14.54 -4.25
CA MET A 240 -4.19 15.67 -3.86
C MET A 240 -4.99 16.95 -3.59
N SER A 241 -6.03 17.25 -4.36
CA SER A 241 -6.90 18.42 -4.14
C SER A 241 -7.64 18.33 -2.80
N PHE A 242 -8.17 17.15 -2.46
CA PHE A 242 -8.79 16.88 -1.16
C PHE A 242 -7.78 16.98 -0.01
N ALA A 243 -6.57 16.47 -0.19
CA ALA A 243 -5.48 16.56 0.79
C ALA A 243 -5.08 18.02 1.05
N LYS A 244 -4.86 18.82 0.00
CA LYS A 244 -4.55 20.26 0.09
C LYS A 244 -5.63 21.01 0.89
N ARG A 245 -6.91 20.74 0.62
CA ARG A 245 -8.04 21.35 1.35
C ARG A 245 -8.04 20.96 2.82
N THR A 246 -7.83 19.69 3.11
CA THR A 246 -7.83 19.13 4.46
C THR A 246 -6.68 19.69 5.31
N VAL A 247 -5.45 19.68 4.78
CA VAL A 247 -4.27 20.26 5.45
C VAL A 247 -4.44 21.76 5.69
N ARG A 248 -5.05 22.50 4.74
CA ARG A 248 -5.40 23.91 4.95
C ARG A 248 -6.41 24.09 6.09
N GLY A 249 -7.37 23.18 6.21
CA GLY A 249 -8.25 23.09 7.38
C GLY A 249 -7.46 22.98 8.68
N TYR A 250 -6.52 22.03 8.76
CA TYR A 250 -5.69 21.81 9.95
C TYR A 250 -4.86 23.03 10.34
N ARG A 251 -4.27 23.73 9.36
CA ARG A 251 -3.53 24.99 9.62
C ARG A 251 -4.44 26.09 10.16
N ARG A 252 -5.66 26.22 9.64
CA ARG A 252 -6.65 27.21 10.16
C ARG A 252 -7.08 26.88 11.59
N ALA A 253 -7.32 25.60 11.88
CA ALA A 253 -7.61 25.13 13.24
C ALA A 253 -6.49 25.51 14.21
N MET A 254 -5.25 25.24 13.81
CA MET A 254 -4.06 25.55 14.60
C MET A 254 -3.92 27.06 14.88
N ALA A 255 -4.14 27.90 13.86
CA ALA A 255 -4.09 29.35 14.01
C ALA A 255 -5.19 29.89 14.94
N ARG A 256 -6.41 29.35 14.86
CA ARG A 256 -7.54 29.72 15.76
C ARG A 256 -7.29 29.34 17.21
N LEU A 257 -6.61 28.22 17.44
CA LEU A 257 -6.19 27.79 18.77
C LEU A 257 -5.01 28.61 19.33
N GLY A 258 -4.33 29.41 18.49
CA GLY A 258 -3.18 30.22 18.91
C GLY A 258 -1.88 29.44 19.03
N LEU A 259 -1.79 28.23 18.47
CA LEU A 259 -0.59 27.40 18.48
C LEU A 259 0.46 27.95 17.52
N LYS A 260 1.71 28.04 17.97
CA LYS A 260 2.85 28.58 17.18
C LYS A 260 3.85 27.51 16.72
N CYS A 261 3.59 26.24 17.02
CA CYS A 261 4.50 25.14 16.70
C CYS A 261 4.39 24.71 15.22
N PRO A 262 5.29 23.86 14.71
CA PRO A 262 5.12 23.20 13.42
C PRO A 262 4.01 22.13 13.44
N LEU A 263 3.35 21.97 12.29
CA LEU A 263 2.36 20.91 12.03
C LEU A 263 2.99 19.79 11.20
N TYR A 264 2.98 18.58 11.75
CA TYR A 264 3.40 17.36 11.08
C TYR A 264 2.23 16.38 10.92
N LEU A 265 2.36 15.47 9.96
CA LEU A 265 1.51 14.29 9.84
C LEU A 265 2.36 13.03 9.99
N THR A 266 1.76 11.95 10.47
CA THR A 266 2.44 10.65 10.52
C THR A 266 2.39 9.97 9.16
N GLN A 267 3.53 9.46 8.71
CA GLN A 267 3.66 8.59 7.54
C GLN A 267 3.26 7.14 7.84
N ASN A 268 3.06 6.38 6.78
CA ASN A 268 2.74 4.96 6.84
C ASN A 268 3.78 4.14 7.60
N ASP A 269 5.06 4.48 7.49
CA ASP A 269 6.15 3.77 8.16
C ASP A 269 6.39 4.26 9.61
N GLY A 270 5.59 5.23 10.08
CA GLY A 270 5.56 5.70 11.45
C GLY A 270 6.46 6.88 11.76
N THR A 271 6.97 7.52 10.71
CA THR A 271 7.82 8.71 10.79
C THR A 271 6.99 9.97 10.50
N LEU A 272 7.61 11.15 10.59
CA LEU A 272 6.96 12.43 10.38
C LEU A 272 7.17 12.97 8.96
N ILE A 273 6.11 13.51 8.38
CA ILE A 273 6.12 14.32 7.16
C ILE A 273 5.57 15.71 7.46
N THR A 274 6.10 16.73 6.79
CA THR A 274 5.58 18.09 6.96
C THR A 274 4.16 18.21 6.39
N ALA A 275 3.36 19.15 6.91
CA ALA A 275 2.04 19.44 6.36
C ALA A 275 2.07 19.76 4.85
N ALA A 276 3.10 20.49 4.38
CA ALA A 276 3.23 20.84 2.97
C ALA A 276 3.47 19.60 2.10
N GLU A 277 4.38 18.72 2.52
CA GLU A 277 4.67 17.49 1.79
C GLU A 277 3.50 16.50 1.86
N ALA A 278 2.79 16.39 2.98
CA ALA A 278 1.60 15.55 3.09
C ALA A 278 0.45 16.01 2.18
N ALA A 279 0.35 17.31 1.89
CA ALA A 279 -0.60 17.84 0.92
C ALA A 279 -0.22 17.51 -0.53
N ARG A 280 1.07 17.28 -0.82
CA ARG A 280 1.58 16.86 -2.14
C ARG A 280 1.59 15.34 -2.32
N LEU A 281 1.90 14.61 -1.25
CA LEU A 281 2.06 13.16 -1.21
C LEU A 281 1.12 12.48 -0.18
N PRO A 282 -0.21 12.68 -0.25
CA PRO A 282 -1.17 12.10 0.70
C PRO A 282 -1.13 10.58 0.81
N ILE A 283 -0.67 9.86 -0.23
CA ILE A 283 -0.51 8.40 -0.19
C ILE A 283 0.44 7.93 0.92
N LYS A 284 1.40 8.79 1.32
CA LYS A 284 2.36 8.49 2.38
C LYS A 284 1.72 8.47 3.77
N THR A 285 0.44 8.85 3.92
CA THR A 285 -0.26 8.87 5.22
C THR A 285 -1.48 7.95 5.27
N PHE A 286 -1.67 7.07 4.29
CA PHE A 286 -2.83 6.15 4.20
C PHE A 286 -2.97 5.21 5.39
N SER A 287 -1.86 4.68 5.92
CA SER A 287 -1.82 3.73 7.03
C SER A 287 -1.24 4.34 8.31
N SER A 288 -1.37 5.67 8.46
CA SER A 288 -0.84 6.36 9.63
C SER A 288 -1.47 5.87 10.94
N GLY A 289 -2.78 5.57 10.93
CA GLY A 289 -3.52 5.18 12.14
C GLY A 289 -3.01 3.87 12.75
N ALA A 290 -2.93 2.81 11.95
CA ALA A 290 -2.46 1.51 12.42
C ALA A 290 -0.97 1.54 12.82
N THR A 291 -0.13 2.26 12.08
CA THR A 291 1.28 2.43 12.47
C THR A 291 1.43 3.23 13.77
N ASN A 292 0.62 4.27 13.94
CA ASN A 292 0.56 5.02 15.18
C ASN A 292 0.17 4.10 16.35
N SER A 293 -0.88 3.28 16.20
CA SER A 293 -1.28 2.30 17.21
C SER A 293 -0.14 1.35 17.57
N MET A 294 0.57 0.80 16.57
CA MET A 294 1.70 -0.11 16.79
C MET A 294 2.87 0.55 17.55
N ARG A 295 3.29 1.74 17.13
CA ARG A 295 4.38 2.48 17.77
C ARG A 295 4.00 2.95 19.17
N GLY A 296 2.77 3.45 19.32
CA GLY A 296 2.23 3.86 20.62
C GLY A 296 2.08 2.70 21.59
N ALA A 297 1.62 1.53 21.13
CA ALA A 297 1.56 0.31 21.94
C ALA A 297 2.93 -0.07 22.51
N SER A 298 3.96 -0.05 21.64
CA SER A 298 5.35 -0.33 22.05
C SER A 298 5.84 0.64 23.12
N TYR A 299 5.60 1.94 22.91
CA TYR A 299 6.02 2.99 23.82
C TYR A 299 5.34 2.90 25.19
N LEU A 300 4.02 2.70 25.21
CA LEU A 300 3.21 2.56 26.42
C LEU A 300 3.54 1.30 27.20
N ALA A 301 3.83 0.20 26.51
CA ALA A 301 4.21 -1.06 27.13
C ALA A 301 5.58 -1.00 27.83
N ALA A 302 6.34 0.09 27.65
CA ALA A 302 7.70 0.25 28.17
C ALA A 302 8.65 -0.86 27.69
N ILE A 303 8.32 -1.51 26.58
CA ILE A 303 9.11 -2.62 26.06
C ILE A 303 10.26 -2.01 25.29
N ASP A 304 11.42 -1.96 25.95
CA ASP A 304 12.67 -1.73 25.25
C ASP A 304 13.02 -3.01 24.47
N LEU A 305 12.46 -3.10 23.27
CA LEU A 305 12.65 -4.22 22.34
C LEU A 305 14.14 -4.44 21.99
N GLN A 306 15.00 -3.45 22.25
CA GLN A 306 16.44 -3.54 22.04
C GLN A 306 17.21 -4.11 23.24
N ARG A 307 16.64 -4.05 24.46
CA ARG A 307 17.26 -4.57 25.70
C ARG A 307 16.72 -5.90 26.17
N ASN A 308 15.60 -6.38 25.62
CA ASN A 308 15.12 -7.72 25.92
C ASN A 308 16.07 -8.77 25.31
N ASP A 309 16.58 -9.67 26.15
CA ASP A 309 17.48 -10.81 25.88
C ASP A 309 17.02 -11.77 24.75
N SER A 310 15.92 -11.48 24.06
CA SER A 310 15.29 -12.34 23.06
C SER A 310 15.21 -11.75 21.65
N GLY A 311 15.32 -10.43 21.45
CA GLY A 311 15.26 -9.82 20.10
C GLY A 311 14.06 -10.27 19.25
N LYS A 312 12.94 -10.67 19.87
CA LYS A 312 11.77 -11.25 19.20
C LYS A 312 10.80 -10.16 18.77
N SER A 313 10.27 -10.28 17.55
CA SER A 313 9.16 -9.47 17.05
C SER A 313 7.90 -9.70 17.89
N MET A 314 7.06 -8.68 18.00
CA MET A 314 5.78 -8.75 18.72
C MET A 314 4.62 -8.58 17.76
N ILE A 315 3.46 -9.17 18.08
CA ILE A 315 2.23 -8.92 17.34
C ILE A 315 1.45 -7.83 18.05
N VAL A 316 0.99 -6.82 17.31
CA VAL A 316 0.09 -5.79 17.83
C VAL A 316 -1.30 -6.05 17.25
N VAL A 317 -2.29 -6.06 18.13
CA VAL A 317 -3.71 -6.15 17.76
C VAL A 317 -4.40 -4.88 18.24
N ASP A 318 -4.84 -4.04 17.31
CA ASP A 318 -5.65 -2.86 17.58
C ASP A 318 -7.11 -3.16 17.31
N ILE A 319 -7.92 -3.24 18.36
CA ILE A 319 -9.36 -3.50 18.26
C ILE A 319 -10.10 -2.17 18.39
N GLY A 320 -10.72 -1.74 17.30
CA GLY A 320 -11.58 -0.57 17.24
C GLY A 320 -13.06 -0.86 17.52
N GLY A 321 -13.91 0.11 17.18
CA GLY A 321 -15.37 -0.06 17.23
C GLY A 321 -15.93 -0.89 16.06
N THR A 322 -15.26 -0.88 14.91
CA THR A 322 -15.71 -1.52 13.67
C THR A 322 -14.79 -2.64 13.19
N THR A 323 -13.49 -2.45 13.34
CA THR A 323 -12.45 -3.27 12.73
C THR A 323 -11.36 -3.62 13.74
N THR A 324 -10.66 -4.71 13.48
CA THR A 324 -9.46 -5.12 14.20
C THR A 324 -8.31 -5.15 13.20
N ASP A 325 -7.25 -4.41 13.51
CA ASP A 325 -6.03 -4.34 12.71
C ASP A 325 -4.91 -5.10 13.41
N VAL A 326 -4.26 -6.03 12.70
CA VAL A 326 -3.17 -6.84 13.23
C VAL A 326 -1.90 -6.60 12.43
N GLY A 327 -0.83 -6.24 13.14
CA GLY A 327 0.49 -5.95 12.57
C GLY A 327 1.62 -6.61 13.35
N VAL A 328 2.79 -6.72 12.72
CA VAL A 328 4.01 -7.19 13.39
C VAL A 328 4.93 -6.02 13.67
N LEU A 329 5.35 -5.88 14.92
CA LEU A 329 6.33 -4.91 15.36
C LEU A 329 7.71 -5.55 15.45
N LEU A 330 8.67 -5.01 14.72
CA LEU A 330 10.04 -5.50 14.70
C LEU A 330 10.81 -5.04 15.95
N PRO A 331 11.92 -5.72 16.32
CA PRO A 331 12.77 -5.32 17.45
C PRO A 331 13.31 -3.89 17.35
N SER A 332 13.35 -3.33 16.13
CA SER A 332 13.72 -1.95 15.88
C SER A 332 12.72 -0.92 16.44
N GLY A 333 11.51 -1.34 16.83
CA GLY A 333 10.41 -0.49 17.26
C GLY A 333 9.54 0.04 16.11
N PHE A 334 9.76 -0.46 14.89
CA PHE A 334 8.98 -0.10 13.70
C PHE A 334 8.17 -1.28 13.19
N PRO A 335 7.01 -1.04 12.54
CA PRO A 335 6.24 -2.11 11.91
C PRO A 335 7.05 -2.83 10.83
N ARG A 336 6.78 -4.14 10.67
CA ARG A 336 7.20 -4.90 9.50
C ARG A 336 6.53 -4.31 8.26
N GLN A 337 7.32 -3.96 7.25
CA GLN A 337 6.79 -3.50 5.97
C GLN A 337 6.37 -4.68 5.09
N ALA A 338 5.40 -4.45 4.21
CA ALA A 338 5.02 -5.43 3.19
C ALA A 338 6.17 -5.62 2.18
N ALA A 339 6.44 -6.88 1.80
CA ALA A 339 7.69 -7.25 1.14
C ALA A 339 7.81 -6.89 -0.36
N ALA A 340 6.70 -6.78 -1.10
CA ALA A 340 6.75 -6.62 -2.56
C ALA A 340 5.73 -5.62 -3.11
N PHE A 341 4.48 -5.71 -2.68
CA PHE A 341 3.40 -4.81 -3.06
C PHE A 341 2.31 -4.83 -1.97
N ILE A 342 1.45 -3.84 -2.01
CA ILE A 342 0.26 -3.73 -1.16
C ILE A 342 -0.95 -3.42 -2.03
N GLU A 343 -2.10 -3.96 -1.65
CA GLU A 343 -3.36 -3.71 -2.34
C GLU A 343 -4.16 -2.65 -1.58
N VAL A 344 -4.45 -1.52 -2.23
CA VAL A 344 -5.29 -0.44 -1.69
C VAL A 344 -6.54 -0.35 -2.56
N ALA A 345 -7.71 -0.61 -1.96
CA ALA A 345 -8.99 -0.57 -2.66
C ALA A 345 -9.02 -1.39 -3.97
N GLY A 346 -8.35 -2.54 -4.01
CA GLY A 346 -8.28 -3.39 -5.21
C GLY A 346 -7.16 -3.06 -6.18
N VAL A 347 -6.26 -2.12 -5.86
CA VAL A 347 -5.17 -1.65 -6.72
C VAL A 347 -3.82 -2.01 -6.11
N ARG A 348 -2.92 -2.67 -6.87
CA ARG A 348 -1.56 -2.97 -6.39
C ARG A 348 -0.66 -1.74 -6.45
N THR A 349 0.07 -1.49 -5.39
CA THR A 349 0.98 -0.35 -5.24
C THR A 349 2.26 -0.78 -4.52
N ASN A 350 3.31 0.05 -4.56
CA ASN A 350 4.63 -0.28 -4.01
C ASN A 350 5.22 0.83 -3.11
N PHE A 351 4.41 1.73 -2.58
CA PHE A 351 4.89 2.69 -1.57
C PHE A 351 4.95 2.03 -0.20
N SER A 352 5.87 2.49 0.65
CA SER A 352 6.10 1.90 1.97
C SER A 352 4.84 1.96 2.85
N MET A 353 4.34 0.79 3.26
CA MET A 353 3.30 0.61 4.26
C MET A 353 3.59 -0.58 5.17
N PRO A 354 3.10 -0.55 6.41
CA PRO A 354 3.13 -1.71 7.29
C PRO A 354 2.31 -2.85 6.69
N ASP A 355 2.79 -4.06 6.91
CA ASP A 355 2.05 -5.28 6.65
C ASP A 355 0.98 -5.45 7.74
N ILE A 356 -0.27 -5.18 7.38
CA ILE A 356 -1.42 -5.22 8.28
C ILE A 356 -2.49 -6.13 7.70
N HIS A 357 -3.09 -6.95 8.56
CA HIS A 357 -4.31 -7.65 8.27
C HIS A 357 -5.47 -7.08 9.09
N SER A 358 -6.49 -6.58 8.38
CA SER A 358 -7.71 -6.03 8.97
C SER A 358 -8.85 -7.05 8.86
N ILE A 359 -9.62 -7.21 9.94
CA ILE A 359 -10.86 -7.98 9.95
C ILE A 359 -12.03 -7.11 10.45
N GLY A 360 -13.23 -7.36 9.94
CA GLY A 360 -14.48 -6.69 10.33
C GLY A 360 -14.99 -7.11 11.71
N LEU A 361 -14.15 -6.94 12.73
CA LEU A 361 -14.41 -7.31 14.11
C LEU A 361 -14.08 -6.12 15.02
N GLY A 362 -15.04 -5.63 15.77
CA GLY A 362 -14.86 -4.55 16.75
C GLY A 362 -15.97 -4.57 17.78
N GLY A 363 -15.98 -3.60 18.69
CA GLY A 363 -17.00 -3.52 19.75
C GLY A 363 -18.45 -3.49 19.21
N GLY A 364 -18.67 -2.80 18.10
CA GLY A 364 -19.97 -2.69 17.44
C GLY A 364 -20.30 -3.75 16.40
N SER A 365 -19.46 -4.78 16.23
CA SER A 365 -19.77 -5.87 15.32
C SER A 365 -21.06 -6.57 15.74
N ARG A 366 -21.97 -6.75 14.79
CA ARG A 366 -23.30 -7.32 15.06
C ARG A 366 -23.18 -8.82 15.28
N VAL A 367 -23.89 -9.32 16.28
CA VAL A 367 -23.94 -10.76 16.60
C VAL A 367 -25.26 -11.31 16.11
N ARG A 368 -25.19 -12.35 15.26
CA ARG A 368 -26.36 -12.98 14.67
C ARG A 368 -26.35 -14.47 14.99
N THR A 369 -27.54 -15.03 15.17
CA THR A 369 -27.75 -16.47 15.30
C THR A 369 -28.46 -16.94 14.04
N SER A 370 -27.82 -17.79 13.24
CA SER A 370 -28.44 -18.42 12.08
C SER A 370 -29.53 -19.42 12.51
N GLU A 371 -30.43 -19.76 11.58
CA GLU A 371 -31.51 -20.75 11.79
C GLU A 371 -30.98 -22.12 12.29
N ASN A 372 -29.74 -22.47 11.94
CA ASN A 372 -29.07 -23.72 12.36
C ASN A 372 -28.38 -23.60 13.75
N GLY A 373 -28.59 -22.53 14.50
CA GLY A 373 -27.96 -22.29 15.81
C GLY A 373 -26.49 -21.86 15.76
N LYS A 374 -25.91 -21.67 14.56
CA LYS A 374 -24.54 -21.15 14.39
C LYS A 374 -24.52 -19.64 14.63
N ILE A 375 -23.59 -19.17 15.45
CA ILE A 375 -23.39 -17.75 15.71
C ILE A 375 -22.37 -17.17 14.71
N SER A 376 -22.65 -15.99 14.19
CA SER A 376 -21.71 -15.17 13.45
C SER A 376 -21.55 -13.80 14.10
N VAL A 377 -20.35 -13.23 13.98
CA VAL A 377 -20.02 -11.89 14.49
C VAL A 377 -19.44 -11.09 13.34
N GLY A 378 -20.06 -9.95 13.03
CA GLY A 378 -19.73 -9.16 11.84
C GLY A 378 -20.08 -9.86 10.52
N PRO A 379 -19.56 -9.39 9.38
CA PRO A 379 -18.59 -8.28 9.23
C PRO A 379 -19.21 -6.88 9.38
N ASP A 380 -20.54 -6.76 9.41
CA ASP A 380 -21.24 -5.50 9.60
C ASP A 380 -21.19 -5.01 11.06
N SER A 381 -21.07 -3.69 11.23
CA SER A 381 -20.94 -3.02 12.53
C SER A 381 -21.85 -1.80 12.61
N VAL A 382 -22.33 -1.48 13.82
CA VAL A 382 -23.07 -0.24 14.10
C VAL A 382 -22.16 1.00 14.17
N GLY A 383 -20.83 0.81 14.19
CA GLY A 383 -19.84 1.89 14.12
C GLY A 383 -20.01 2.97 15.18
N HIS A 384 -20.04 4.24 14.76
CA HIS A 384 -20.21 5.38 15.66
C HIS A 384 -21.59 5.47 16.31
N PHE A 385 -22.59 4.72 15.80
CA PHE A 385 -23.91 4.60 16.42
C PHE A 385 -23.96 3.58 17.57
N LEU A 386 -22.83 2.96 17.95
CA LEU A 386 -22.74 2.04 19.08
C LEU A 386 -23.44 2.56 20.36
N PRO A 387 -23.26 3.83 20.79
CA PRO A 387 -23.90 4.35 22.00
C PRO A 387 -25.43 4.52 21.88
N GLN A 388 -26.00 4.31 20.71
CA GLN A 388 -27.44 4.48 20.42
C GLN A 388 -28.10 3.16 20.04
N GLU A 389 -27.41 2.31 19.27
CA GLU A 389 -28.00 1.09 18.70
C GLU A 389 -27.73 -0.19 19.51
N ALA A 390 -26.69 -0.23 20.35
CA ALA A 390 -26.39 -1.43 21.13
C ALA A 390 -27.39 -1.65 22.27
N LEU A 391 -27.64 -2.91 22.62
CA LEU A 391 -28.61 -3.28 23.66
C LEU A 391 -28.27 -2.67 25.03
N VAL A 392 -26.99 -2.68 25.43
CA VAL A 392 -26.55 -2.09 26.71
C VAL A 392 -26.79 -0.59 26.80
N PHE A 393 -27.04 0.09 25.68
CA PHE A 393 -27.36 1.53 25.66
C PHE A 393 -28.84 1.81 25.37
N GLY A 394 -29.68 0.77 25.30
CA GLY A 394 -31.13 0.91 25.05
C GLY A 394 -31.54 0.83 23.58
N GLY A 395 -30.63 0.44 22.68
CA GLY A 395 -30.95 0.15 21.28
C GLY A 395 -31.50 -1.26 21.07
N GLU A 396 -31.72 -1.65 19.80
CA GLU A 396 -32.32 -2.95 19.44
C GLU A 396 -31.30 -3.97 18.91
N THR A 397 -30.07 -3.55 18.62
CA THR A 397 -29.08 -4.40 17.94
C THR A 397 -28.15 -5.08 18.93
N LEU A 398 -28.06 -6.41 18.85
CA LEU A 398 -27.07 -7.19 19.59
C LEU A 398 -25.66 -7.02 19.00
N THR A 399 -24.71 -6.58 19.82
CA THR A 399 -23.32 -6.27 19.44
C THR A 399 -22.30 -7.06 20.26
N ALA A 400 -21.04 -7.06 19.82
CA ALA A 400 -19.95 -7.71 20.55
C ALA A 400 -19.72 -7.10 21.95
N THR A 401 -19.93 -5.80 22.11
CA THR A 401 -19.89 -5.13 23.43
C THR A 401 -20.95 -5.70 24.39
N ASP A 402 -22.17 -5.99 23.91
CA ASP A 402 -23.23 -6.58 24.73
C ASP A 402 -22.85 -7.97 25.26
N VAL A 403 -22.18 -8.77 24.43
CA VAL A 403 -21.65 -10.10 24.81
C VAL A 403 -20.65 -9.97 25.97
N THR A 404 -19.71 -9.02 25.86
CA THR A 404 -18.69 -8.77 26.89
C THR A 404 -19.31 -8.29 28.20
N VAL A 405 -20.30 -7.39 28.14
CA VAL A 405 -21.04 -6.92 29.33
C VAL A 405 -21.84 -8.07 29.96
N ARG A 406 -22.50 -8.90 29.14
CA ARG A 406 -23.25 -10.07 29.60
C ARG A 406 -22.38 -11.09 30.34
N LEU A 407 -21.16 -11.31 29.87
CA LEU A 407 -20.19 -12.22 30.48
C LEU A 407 -19.51 -11.62 31.72
N GLY A 408 -19.81 -10.36 32.06
CA GLY A 408 -19.28 -9.68 33.24
C GLY A 408 -17.82 -9.24 33.11
N VAL A 409 -17.30 -9.18 31.88
CA VAL A 409 -15.90 -8.77 31.61
C VAL A 409 -15.72 -7.27 31.80
N VAL A 410 -16.72 -6.46 31.41
CA VAL A 410 -16.70 -5.01 31.58
C VAL A 410 -18.06 -4.49 32.05
N LYS A 411 -18.05 -3.36 32.77
CA LYS A 411 -19.28 -2.63 33.15
C LYS A 411 -19.41 -1.40 32.27
N LEU A 412 -20.28 -1.46 31.28
CA LEU A 412 -20.49 -0.41 30.29
C LEU A 412 -21.97 -0.42 29.87
N GLY A 413 -22.58 0.77 29.77
CA GLY A 413 -24.03 0.90 29.60
C GLY A 413 -24.82 0.43 30.82
N ASP A 414 -26.07 -0.02 30.60
CA ASP A 414 -26.93 -0.68 31.57
C ASP A 414 -26.82 -2.22 31.44
N PRO A 415 -26.14 -2.91 32.37
CA PRO A 415 -25.98 -4.36 32.33
C PRO A 415 -27.30 -5.14 32.40
N ALA A 416 -28.38 -4.55 32.93
CA ALA A 416 -29.68 -5.20 33.03
C ALA A 416 -30.29 -5.49 31.65
N LEU A 417 -30.01 -4.63 30.66
CA LEU A 417 -30.49 -4.82 29.30
C LEU A 417 -29.78 -5.98 28.59
N ALA A 418 -28.51 -6.23 28.94
CA ALA A 418 -27.76 -7.37 28.44
C ALA A 418 -28.23 -8.71 29.02
N GLU A 419 -28.93 -8.74 30.16
CA GLU A 419 -29.42 -9.99 30.77
C GLU A 419 -30.42 -10.74 29.90
N GLN A 420 -31.07 -10.04 28.96
CA GLN A 420 -31.96 -10.63 27.94
C GLN A 420 -31.21 -11.61 27.02
N LEU A 421 -29.88 -11.47 26.90
CA LEU A 421 -29.05 -12.39 26.13
C LEU A 421 -28.81 -13.69 26.92
N ALA A 422 -29.16 -14.82 26.29
CA ALA A 422 -28.87 -16.14 26.83
C ALA A 422 -27.35 -16.33 27.01
N LYS A 423 -26.94 -16.85 28.17
CA LYS A 423 -25.52 -17.01 28.53
C LYS A 423 -24.78 -17.93 27.55
N GLU A 424 -25.45 -18.96 27.05
CA GLU A 424 -24.90 -19.88 26.04
C GLU A 424 -24.58 -19.16 24.72
N THR A 425 -25.46 -18.27 24.26
CA THR A 425 -25.24 -17.45 23.07
C THR A 425 -24.04 -16.53 23.25
N ALA A 426 -23.89 -15.92 24.43
CA ALA A 426 -22.75 -15.06 24.74
C ALA A 426 -21.41 -15.82 24.74
N GLU A 427 -21.36 -17.03 25.32
CA GLU A 427 -20.16 -17.88 25.32
C GLU A 427 -19.78 -18.34 23.90
N ASN A 428 -20.75 -18.79 23.10
CA ASN A 428 -20.52 -19.19 21.71
C ASN A 428 -20.08 -18.01 20.82
N ALA A 429 -20.60 -16.80 21.08
CA ALA A 429 -20.13 -15.58 20.42
C ALA A 429 -18.67 -15.27 20.80
N ARG A 430 -18.31 -15.37 22.09
CA ARG A 430 -16.91 -15.19 22.55
C ARG A 430 -15.96 -16.20 21.90
N GLU A 431 -16.35 -17.46 21.77
CA GLU A 431 -15.54 -18.48 21.09
C GLU A 431 -15.38 -18.18 19.58
N THR A 432 -16.39 -17.59 18.95
CA THR A 432 -16.30 -17.14 17.56
C THR A 432 -15.30 -15.99 17.42
N ILE A 433 -15.40 -14.97 18.29
CA ILE A 433 -14.45 -13.84 18.37
C ILE A 433 -13.02 -14.37 18.59
N LYS A 434 -12.85 -15.31 19.52
CA LYS A 434 -11.56 -15.95 19.82
C LYS A 434 -10.96 -16.60 18.58
N ARG A 435 -11.73 -17.42 17.85
CA ARG A 435 -11.25 -18.08 16.61
C ARG A 435 -10.87 -17.07 15.53
N MET A 436 -11.65 -16.00 15.36
CA MET A 436 -11.32 -14.95 14.39
C MET A 436 -9.99 -14.28 14.72
N LEU A 437 -9.75 -13.95 15.99
CA LEU A 437 -8.49 -13.37 16.46
C LEU A 437 -7.32 -14.37 16.32
N GLU A 438 -7.50 -15.64 16.66
CA GLU A 438 -6.48 -16.67 16.51
C GLU A 438 -6.06 -16.86 15.04
N ILE A 439 -7.01 -16.89 14.10
CA ILE A 439 -6.71 -17.05 12.66
C ILE A 439 -5.91 -15.85 12.13
N VAL A 440 -6.30 -14.62 12.47
CA VAL A 440 -5.58 -13.43 11.97
C VAL A 440 -4.19 -13.30 12.60
N VAL A 441 -4.05 -13.62 13.89
CA VAL A 441 -2.75 -13.65 14.56
C VAL A 441 -1.84 -14.70 13.94
N ASP A 442 -2.35 -15.91 13.69
CA ASP A 442 -1.59 -17.00 13.09
C ASP A 442 -1.11 -16.67 11.67
N ARG A 443 -1.94 -16.01 10.85
CA ARG A 443 -1.55 -15.52 9.51
C ARG A 443 -0.40 -14.51 9.55
N MET A 444 -0.33 -13.69 10.60
CA MET A 444 0.70 -12.65 10.71
C MET A 444 2.04 -13.16 11.25
N LYS A 445 2.04 -14.31 11.94
CA LYS A 445 3.25 -14.89 12.51
C LYS A 445 4.28 -15.23 11.44
N THR A 446 5.54 -14.95 11.77
CA THR A 446 6.69 -15.38 10.96
C THR A 446 7.21 -16.76 11.33
N SER A 447 6.79 -17.31 12.47
CA SER A 447 7.26 -18.60 12.97
C SER A 447 6.11 -19.35 13.65
N GLN A 448 6.29 -20.67 13.80
CA GLN A 448 5.33 -21.52 14.49
C GLN A 448 5.40 -21.39 16.03
N GLU A 449 6.33 -20.59 16.56
CA GLU A 449 6.47 -20.39 18.00
C GLU A 449 5.35 -19.50 18.56
N ASP A 450 5.10 -19.63 19.86
CA ASP A 450 4.22 -18.70 20.56
C ASP A 450 4.83 -17.30 20.58
N CYS A 451 4.01 -16.30 20.23
CA CYS A 451 4.42 -14.90 20.20
C CYS A 451 3.88 -14.12 21.41
N ASP A 452 4.51 -13.00 21.72
CA ASP A 452 3.95 -12.01 22.64
C ASP A 452 3.06 -11.04 21.87
N LEU A 453 1.89 -10.71 22.45
CA LEU A 453 0.86 -9.90 21.84
C LEU A 453 0.63 -8.61 22.63
N LEU A 454 0.68 -7.47 21.95
CA LEU A 454 0.28 -6.17 22.46
C LEU A 454 -1.16 -5.88 22.04
N LEU A 455 -2.06 -5.73 23.00
CA LEU A 455 -3.46 -5.44 22.75
C LEU A 455 -3.72 -3.95 22.99
N VAL A 456 -4.23 -3.25 21.98
CA VAL A 456 -4.60 -1.82 22.06
C VAL A 456 -5.95 -1.54 21.42
N GLY A 457 -6.40 -0.29 21.52
CA GLY A 457 -7.70 0.15 21.03
C GLY A 457 -8.77 0.15 22.11
N GLY A 458 -9.87 0.89 21.86
CA GLY A 458 -11.01 0.97 22.77
C GLY A 458 -11.91 -0.27 22.74
N GLY A 459 -11.84 -1.05 21.66
CA GLY A 459 -12.55 -2.32 21.53
C GLY A 459 -11.80 -3.51 22.15
N SER A 460 -10.62 -3.30 22.75
CA SER A 460 -9.82 -4.36 23.37
C SER A 460 -10.59 -5.18 24.42
N ILE A 461 -11.68 -4.62 24.96
CA ILE A 461 -12.64 -5.27 25.87
C ILE A 461 -13.25 -6.56 25.31
N ILE A 462 -13.33 -6.74 23.99
CA ILE A 462 -13.89 -7.95 23.38
C ILE A 462 -12.87 -9.09 23.27
N ALA A 463 -11.59 -8.81 23.49
CA ALA A 463 -10.54 -9.81 23.39
C ALA A 463 -10.65 -10.83 24.54
N PRO A 464 -10.55 -12.14 24.26
CA PRO A 464 -10.53 -13.17 25.29
C PRO A 464 -9.22 -13.11 26.10
N PRO A 465 -9.20 -13.64 27.34
CA PRO A 465 -8.03 -13.58 28.22
C PRO A 465 -6.86 -14.46 27.75
N SER A 466 -7.10 -15.40 26.85
CA SER A 466 -6.08 -16.25 26.25
C SER A 466 -6.41 -16.60 24.80
N LEU A 467 -5.38 -16.66 23.98
CA LEU A 467 -5.42 -16.99 22.56
C LEU A 467 -4.42 -18.11 22.29
N ARG A 468 -4.81 -19.10 21.48
CA ARG A 468 -3.89 -20.15 21.05
C ARG A 468 -2.74 -19.55 20.26
N GLY A 469 -1.52 -19.99 20.56
CA GLY A 469 -0.33 -19.50 19.87
C GLY A 469 0.20 -18.17 20.40
N VAL A 470 -0.36 -17.64 21.48
CA VAL A 470 0.08 -16.40 22.13
C VAL A 470 0.53 -16.74 23.56
N LYS A 471 1.77 -16.38 23.89
CA LYS A 471 2.36 -16.67 25.20
C LYS A 471 1.88 -15.68 26.26
N ASN A 472 2.00 -14.39 25.96
CA ASN A 472 1.59 -13.31 26.85
C ASN A 472 0.75 -12.28 26.07
N ILE A 473 -0.36 -11.85 26.68
CA ILE A 473 -1.14 -10.69 26.21
C ILE A 473 -0.82 -9.52 27.13
N ILE A 474 -0.25 -8.47 26.56
CA ILE A 474 0.15 -7.25 27.27
C ILE A 474 -0.85 -6.16 26.91
N LEU A 475 -1.52 -5.61 27.93
CA LEU A 475 -2.46 -4.50 27.82
C LEU A 475 -1.86 -3.25 28.49
N PRO A 476 -1.28 -2.31 27.71
CA PRO A 476 -0.63 -1.13 28.27
C PRO A 476 -1.62 -0.17 28.95
N ARG A 477 -1.14 0.63 29.91
CA ARG A 477 -1.90 1.79 30.41
C ARG A 477 -2.11 2.77 29.25
N PHE A 478 -3.29 3.38 29.16
CA PHE A 478 -3.71 4.25 28.04
C PHE A 478 -3.85 3.53 26.68
N HIS A 479 -4.10 2.21 26.67
CA HIS A 479 -4.30 1.43 25.44
C HIS A 479 -5.39 2.00 24.50
N GLU A 480 -6.38 2.71 25.04
CA GLU A 480 -7.51 3.29 24.27
C GLU A 480 -7.11 4.47 23.37
N VAL A 481 -5.94 5.09 23.62
CA VAL A 481 -5.40 6.25 22.88
C VAL A 481 -3.98 5.99 22.37
N ALA A 482 -3.61 4.72 22.20
CA ALA A 482 -2.29 4.31 21.73
C ALA A 482 -1.93 4.93 20.36
N ASN A 483 -2.90 5.07 19.47
CA ASN A 483 -2.78 5.80 18.21
C ASN A 483 -2.32 7.26 18.41
N ALA A 484 -3.01 8.05 19.23
CA ALA A 484 -2.62 9.45 19.49
C ALA A 484 -1.22 9.53 20.14
N VAL A 485 -0.88 8.58 21.02
CA VAL A 485 0.47 8.47 21.60
C VAL A 485 1.51 8.20 20.52
N GLY A 486 1.23 7.27 19.61
CA GLY A 486 2.10 6.96 18.47
C GLY A 486 2.39 8.17 17.58
N ALA A 487 1.36 8.99 17.33
CA ALA A 487 1.49 10.25 16.61
C ALA A 487 2.40 11.26 17.35
N ALA A 488 2.23 11.40 18.67
CA ALA A 488 3.02 12.33 19.48
C ALA A 488 4.52 11.95 19.57
N ILE A 489 4.86 10.66 19.48
CA ILE A 489 6.24 10.15 19.57
C ILE A 489 6.88 9.86 18.21
N ALA A 490 6.23 10.24 17.11
CA ALA A 490 6.79 10.02 15.78
C ALA A 490 8.12 10.75 15.58
N SER A 491 9.03 10.04 14.91
CA SER A 491 10.42 10.43 14.67
C SER A 491 10.58 10.82 13.20
N VAL A 492 11.66 11.52 12.86
CA VAL A 492 11.95 11.92 11.48
C VAL A 492 12.79 10.85 10.80
N SER A 493 12.58 10.62 9.50
CA SER A 493 13.36 9.66 8.72
C SER A 493 14.04 10.25 7.49
N GLY A 494 15.14 9.62 7.10
CA GLY A 494 15.76 9.74 5.79
C GLY A 494 15.92 8.34 5.19
N GLU A 495 15.44 8.15 3.97
CA GLU A 495 15.56 6.90 3.21
C GLU A 495 16.36 7.18 1.94
N ILE A 496 17.07 6.17 1.46
CA ILE A 496 17.70 6.14 0.14
C ILE A 496 17.47 4.76 -0.47
N ASP A 497 16.99 4.73 -1.71
CA ASP A 497 16.87 3.54 -2.55
C ASP A 497 17.60 3.76 -3.88
N THR A 498 18.68 3.03 -4.10
CA THR A 498 19.52 3.19 -5.30
C THR A 498 20.04 1.86 -5.82
N ILE A 499 20.37 1.82 -7.11
CA ILE A 499 21.02 0.67 -7.76
C ILE A 499 22.50 1.00 -7.99
N GLU A 500 23.38 0.27 -7.32
CA GLU A 500 24.83 0.41 -7.45
C GLU A 500 25.40 -0.66 -8.39
N ILE A 501 26.19 -0.24 -9.37
CA ILE A 501 26.91 -1.14 -10.26
C ILE A 501 28.31 -1.41 -9.68
N LEU A 502 28.50 -2.60 -9.11
CA LEU A 502 29.72 -3.00 -8.43
C LEU A 502 30.78 -3.46 -9.45
N HIS A 503 31.32 -2.55 -10.27
CA HIS A 503 32.44 -2.83 -11.17
C HIS A 503 33.77 -3.03 -10.39
N GLY A 504 33.86 -4.07 -9.55
CA GLY A 504 35.05 -4.38 -8.73
C GLY A 504 35.21 -3.54 -7.45
N LYS A 505 34.21 -2.72 -7.09
CA LYS A 505 34.16 -2.00 -5.79
C LYS A 505 33.63 -2.92 -4.68
N SER A 506 34.03 -2.66 -3.43
CA SER A 506 33.51 -3.43 -2.28
C SER A 506 32.05 -3.04 -1.97
N LEU A 507 31.18 -4.05 -1.85
CA LEU A 507 29.78 -3.88 -1.43
C LEU A 507 29.68 -3.15 -0.08
N SER A 508 30.58 -3.47 0.85
CA SER A 508 30.64 -2.83 2.17
C SER A 508 30.89 -1.31 2.10
N GLY A 509 31.74 -0.86 1.17
CA GLY A 509 32.01 0.57 0.98
C GLY A 509 30.81 1.32 0.40
N ALA A 510 30.05 0.68 -0.51
CA ALA A 510 28.83 1.24 -1.06
C ALA A 510 27.74 1.38 0.01
N ILE A 511 27.52 0.33 0.82
CA ILE A 511 26.57 0.34 1.93
C ILE A 511 26.90 1.47 2.92
N GLU A 512 28.17 1.63 3.30
CA GLU A 512 28.54 2.64 4.31
C GLU A 512 28.35 4.08 3.80
N ARG A 513 28.62 4.33 2.52
CA ARG A 513 28.31 5.61 1.89
C ARG A 513 26.81 5.90 1.91
N ILE A 514 25.99 4.93 1.52
CA ILE A 514 24.53 5.08 1.45
C ILE A 514 23.94 5.27 2.86
N LYS A 515 24.47 4.58 3.88
CA LYS A 515 24.10 4.84 5.28
C LYS A 515 24.36 6.28 5.70
N GLN A 516 25.53 6.84 5.37
CA GLN A 516 25.81 8.23 5.72
C GLN A 516 24.86 9.19 5.00
N GLN A 517 24.62 8.96 3.71
CA GLN A 517 23.67 9.77 2.96
C GLN A 517 22.25 9.68 3.57
N ALA A 518 21.81 8.50 4.02
CA ALA A 518 20.50 8.35 4.67
C ALA A 518 20.44 9.09 6.02
N VAL A 519 21.52 9.08 6.80
CA VAL A 519 21.65 9.86 8.05
C VAL A 519 21.62 11.36 7.76
N ASP A 520 22.37 11.82 6.76
CA ASP A 520 22.42 13.23 6.38
C ASP A 520 21.03 13.70 5.85
N ASN A 521 20.33 12.87 5.07
CA ASN A 521 18.94 13.12 4.67
C ASN A 521 18.00 13.23 5.88
N ALA A 522 18.14 12.35 6.88
CA ALA A 522 17.34 12.43 8.10
C ALA A 522 17.61 13.71 8.90
N VAL A 523 18.88 14.15 8.98
CA VAL A 523 19.25 15.40 9.66
C VAL A 523 18.70 16.61 8.90
N GLN A 524 18.76 16.61 7.56
CA GLN A 524 18.17 17.67 6.73
C GLN A 524 16.65 17.79 6.89
N THR A 525 15.95 16.67 7.11
CA THR A 525 14.50 16.69 7.39
C THR A 525 14.17 17.09 8.84
N GLY A 526 15.18 17.36 9.67
CA GLY A 526 15.03 17.89 11.02
C GLY A 526 15.33 16.89 12.14
N ALA A 527 16.01 15.77 11.87
CA ALA A 527 16.45 14.85 12.93
C ALA A 527 17.70 15.37 13.66
N ASP A 528 17.76 15.14 14.98
CA ASP A 528 18.98 15.33 15.76
C ASP A 528 19.99 14.22 15.42
N ARG A 529 21.14 14.64 14.87
CA ARG A 529 22.24 13.75 14.48
C ARG A 529 22.72 12.84 15.60
N ALA A 530 22.63 13.26 16.87
CA ALA A 530 23.01 12.42 18.01
C ALA A 530 22.03 11.27 18.27
N SER A 531 20.76 11.45 17.91
CA SER A 531 19.70 10.45 18.06
C SER A 531 19.51 9.57 16.82
N THR A 532 20.03 10.00 15.66
CA THR A 532 19.83 9.30 14.38
C THR A 532 20.52 7.94 14.36
N ARG A 533 19.78 6.91 13.97
CA ARG A 533 20.26 5.53 13.82
C ARG A 533 19.70 4.89 12.55
N ILE A 534 20.41 3.88 12.04
CA ILE A 534 19.92 3.05 10.94
C ILE A 534 18.90 2.05 11.48
N VAL A 535 17.72 2.00 10.85
CA VAL A 535 16.61 1.13 11.24
C VAL A 535 16.47 -0.05 10.30
N ASP A 536 16.79 0.14 9.01
CA ASP A 536 16.65 -0.89 8.00
C ASP A 536 17.73 -0.79 6.92
N ILE A 537 18.17 -1.96 6.43
CA ILE A 537 19.15 -2.11 5.35
C ILE A 537 18.74 -3.32 4.51
N ASN A 538 18.28 -3.08 3.29
CA ASN A 538 17.95 -4.13 2.33
C ASN A 538 18.94 -4.09 1.16
N VAL A 539 19.59 -5.23 0.89
CA VAL A 539 20.55 -5.38 -0.21
C VAL A 539 20.05 -6.49 -1.12
N LEU A 540 19.57 -6.11 -2.30
CA LEU A 540 18.93 -6.99 -3.26
C LEU A 540 19.77 -7.07 -4.54
N PRO A 541 20.46 -8.19 -4.82
CA PRO A 541 21.22 -8.33 -6.06
C PRO A 541 20.27 -8.41 -7.26
N VAL A 542 20.56 -7.67 -8.33
CA VAL A 542 19.78 -7.75 -9.58
C VAL A 542 20.22 -9.00 -10.33
N GLN A 543 19.32 -9.97 -10.45
CA GLN A 543 19.61 -11.25 -11.06
C GLN A 543 19.76 -11.15 -12.58
N TYR A 544 20.62 -12.00 -13.15
CA TYR A 544 20.88 -12.12 -14.59
C TYR A 544 21.45 -10.87 -15.27
N VAL A 545 22.13 -10.00 -14.52
CA VAL A 545 22.83 -8.83 -15.05
C VAL A 545 24.35 -9.03 -14.92
N THR A 546 25.08 -8.87 -16.02
CA THR A 546 26.54 -9.10 -16.09
C THR A 546 27.36 -8.12 -15.25
N ASN A 547 26.77 -6.98 -14.86
CA ASN A 547 27.47 -5.86 -14.24
C ASN A 547 27.44 -5.88 -12.70
N GLN A 548 26.97 -6.96 -12.07
CA GLN A 548 26.84 -7.05 -10.60
C GLN A 548 26.03 -5.89 -9.99
N ALA A 549 24.98 -5.45 -10.68
CA ALA A 549 24.11 -4.40 -10.18
C ALA A 549 23.40 -4.87 -8.91
N THR A 550 23.42 -4.06 -7.86
CA THR A 550 22.82 -4.36 -6.56
C THR A 550 21.97 -3.18 -6.11
N ARG A 551 20.70 -3.44 -5.84
CA ARG A 551 19.79 -2.45 -5.25
C ARG A 551 20.03 -2.40 -3.75
N ILE A 552 20.25 -1.22 -3.21
CA ILE A 552 20.54 -0.99 -1.80
C ILE A 552 19.53 0.04 -1.29
N ILE A 553 18.77 -0.35 -0.26
CA ILE A 553 17.81 0.50 0.43
C ILE A 553 18.29 0.67 1.86
N VAL A 554 18.45 1.91 2.32
CA VAL A 554 18.85 2.21 3.70
C VAL A 554 17.93 3.25 4.28
N ARG A 555 17.45 3.01 5.50
CA ARG A 555 16.60 3.94 6.23
C ARG A 555 17.23 4.33 7.57
N ALA A 556 17.34 5.62 7.79
CA ALA A 556 17.79 6.23 9.04
C ALA A 556 16.61 6.96 9.72
N VAL A 557 16.55 6.91 11.05
CA VAL A 557 15.52 7.56 11.86
C VAL A 557 16.15 8.23 13.07
N GLY A 558 15.73 9.46 13.38
CA GLY A 558 16.13 10.20 14.58
C GLY A 558 14.99 11.01 15.18
N ASP A 559 15.15 11.41 16.44
CA ASP A 559 14.23 12.32 17.11
C ASP A 559 14.33 13.73 16.52
N LEU A 560 13.23 14.49 16.53
CA LEU A 560 13.19 15.83 15.97
C LEU A 560 14.14 16.78 16.75
N ASP A 561 15.03 17.49 16.06
CA ASP A 561 15.87 18.53 16.65
C ASP A 561 15.06 19.83 16.81
N PHE A 562 14.86 20.23 18.06
CA PHE A 562 14.06 21.39 18.43
C PHE A 562 14.88 22.69 18.49
N SER A 563 16.21 22.62 18.33
CA SER A 563 17.10 23.79 18.37
C SER A 563 17.16 24.54 17.03
N SER A 564 16.92 23.83 15.92
CA SER A 564 17.00 24.34 14.54
C SER A 564 15.67 24.84 13.98
N THR A 565 14.53 24.60 14.65
CA THR A 565 13.18 24.90 14.14
C THR A 565 12.72 26.35 14.36
N VAL A 566 13.59 27.23 14.84
CA VAL A 566 13.34 28.69 14.87
C VAL A 566 13.63 29.27 13.48
N GLY A 567 12.83 28.93 12.46
CA GLY A 567 13.11 29.45 11.12
C GLY A 567 12.35 28.96 9.91
N MET A 568 11.27 28.17 10.02
CA MET A 568 10.40 27.94 8.85
C MET A 568 9.18 28.85 8.95
N ALA A 569 9.30 30.02 8.32
CA ALA A 569 8.23 30.97 8.15
C ALA A 569 7.03 30.31 7.45
N LEU A 570 5.84 30.75 7.85
CA LEU A 570 4.57 30.50 7.17
C LEU A 570 4.71 30.95 5.70
N GLU A 571 4.87 30.03 4.76
CA GLU A 571 4.66 30.35 3.35
C GLU A 571 3.15 30.38 3.07
N ASP A 572 2.67 31.58 2.76
CA ASP A 572 1.31 31.86 2.33
C ASP A 572 1.01 31.11 1.02
N VAL A 573 0.15 30.12 1.09
CA VAL A 573 -0.41 29.47 -0.10
C VAL A 573 -1.63 30.29 -0.52
N GLU A 574 -1.60 30.83 -1.75
CA GLU A 574 -2.65 31.68 -2.31
C GLU A 574 -4.08 31.17 -2.04
N GLU A 575 -4.95 32.10 -1.62
CA GLU A 575 -6.38 31.91 -1.44
C GLU A 575 -7.06 31.78 -2.80
N ILE A 576 -7.48 30.56 -3.14
CA ILE A 576 -8.49 30.34 -4.20
C ILE A 576 -9.71 29.73 -3.51
N GLU A 577 -10.81 30.48 -3.55
CA GLU A 577 -12.15 30.01 -3.21
C GLU A 577 -12.65 29.09 -4.33
N ASP A 578 -12.76 27.79 -4.05
CA ASP A 578 -13.49 26.86 -4.91
C ASP A 578 -14.77 26.43 -4.17
N GLU A 579 -15.92 26.86 -4.69
CA GLU A 579 -17.24 26.45 -4.23
C GLU A 579 -17.41 24.93 -4.42
N ALA A 580 -17.68 24.21 -3.33
CA ALA A 580 -17.97 22.80 -3.37
C ALA A 580 -19.37 22.58 -4.00
N GLN A 581 -19.43 22.02 -5.20
CA GLN A 581 -20.69 21.47 -5.72
C GLN A 581 -20.97 20.10 -5.09
N PRO A 582 -22.17 19.88 -4.52
CA PRO A 582 -22.54 18.60 -3.95
C PRO A 582 -22.98 17.66 -5.07
N ASN A 583 -22.06 16.86 -5.60
CA ASN A 583 -22.43 15.69 -6.40
C ASN A 583 -22.45 14.46 -5.49
N SER A 584 -23.64 14.15 -4.98
CA SER A 584 -23.91 12.89 -4.28
C SER A 584 -24.17 11.79 -5.29
N ILE A 585 -23.15 10.98 -5.59
CA ILE A 585 -23.36 9.61 -6.06
C ILE A 585 -22.38 8.72 -5.30
N ILE A 586 -22.83 8.17 -4.17
CA ILE A 586 -22.23 6.99 -3.56
C ILE A 586 -22.74 5.82 -4.40
N ASN A 587 -21.96 5.40 -5.40
CA ASN A 587 -22.20 4.08 -5.94
C ASN A 587 -21.65 3.09 -4.92
N PRO A 588 -22.47 2.22 -4.30
CA PRO A 588 -21.91 1.13 -3.52
C PRO A 588 -20.95 0.36 -4.44
N PRO A 589 -19.75 -0.01 -3.96
CA PRO A 589 -18.83 -0.82 -4.76
C PRO A 589 -19.61 -2.01 -5.30
N SER A 590 -19.51 -2.26 -6.60
CA SER A 590 -20.09 -3.48 -7.16
C SER A 590 -19.51 -4.64 -6.37
N ALA A 591 -20.37 -5.37 -5.65
CA ALA A 591 -19.92 -6.50 -4.87
C ALA A 591 -19.23 -7.45 -5.86
N LYS A 592 -17.91 -7.63 -5.71
CA LYS A 592 -17.25 -8.77 -6.36
C LYS A 592 -18.05 -9.98 -5.92
N GLU A 593 -18.62 -10.72 -6.87
CA GLU A 593 -19.21 -12.02 -6.56
C GLU A 593 -18.11 -12.84 -5.89
N GLU A 594 -18.27 -13.06 -4.59
CA GLU A 594 -17.32 -13.83 -3.80
C GLU A 594 -17.44 -15.27 -4.29
N VAL A 595 -16.52 -15.69 -5.16
CA VAL A 595 -16.56 -17.02 -5.74
C VAL A 595 -16.27 -18.02 -4.63
N ASP A 596 -17.23 -18.87 -4.32
CA ASP A 596 -16.99 -20.01 -3.44
C ASP A 596 -16.08 -21.02 -4.16
N PHE A 597 -14.81 -21.02 -3.79
CA PHE A 597 -13.80 -21.89 -4.37
C PHE A 597 -14.08 -23.39 -4.15
N THR A 598 -14.92 -23.76 -3.18
CA THR A 598 -15.27 -25.16 -2.95
C THR A 598 -16.27 -25.70 -3.98
N THR A 599 -17.15 -24.84 -4.48
CA THR A 599 -18.20 -25.19 -5.42
C THR A 599 -17.91 -24.77 -6.86
N TYR A 600 -16.93 -23.89 -7.07
CA TYR A 600 -16.52 -23.42 -8.40
C TYR A 600 -16.16 -24.57 -9.35
N ARG A 601 -16.63 -24.48 -10.61
CA ARG A 601 -16.29 -25.40 -11.70
C ARG A 601 -15.96 -24.61 -12.96
N PRO A 602 -14.87 -24.95 -13.66
CA PRO A 602 -14.49 -24.27 -14.90
C PRO A 602 -15.51 -24.51 -16.01
N ASN A 603 -15.64 -23.55 -16.93
CA ASN A 603 -16.53 -23.66 -18.08
C ASN A 603 -15.87 -24.47 -19.21
N ILE A 604 -16.32 -25.71 -19.41
CA ILE A 604 -15.81 -26.60 -20.45
C ILE A 604 -16.92 -26.89 -21.45
N VAL A 605 -16.71 -26.51 -22.71
CA VAL A 605 -17.64 -26.76 -23.81
C VAL A 605 -17.01 -27.76 -24.77
N GLY A 606 -17.51 -28.99 -24.77
CA GLY A 606 -16.93 -30.08 -25.55
C GLY A 606 -15.54 -30.47 -25.01
N LYS A 607 -14.50 -30.29 -25.83
CA LYS A 607 -13.08 -30.49 -25.45
C LYS A 607 -12.33 -29.17 -25.23
N GLU A 608 -13.02 -28.04 -25.23
CA GLU A 608 -12.41 -26.72 -25.04
C GLU A 608 -12.74 -26.17 -23.65
N TRP A 609 -11.72 -25.82 -22.89
CA TRP A 609 -11.85 -25.05 -21.66
C TRP A 609 -11.85 -23.56 -21.99
N ILE A 610 -12.96 -22.88 -21.73
CA ILE A 610 -13.12 -21.45 -21.95
C ILE A 610 -12.78 -20.74 -20.63
N LEU A 611 -11.69 -19.97 -20.65
CA LEU A 611 -11.17 -19.33 -19.44
C LEU A 611 -12.08 -18.21 -18.95
N SER A 612 -12.39 -18.22 -17.65
CA SER A 612 -12.97 -17.10 -16.91
C SER A 612 -11.89 -16.24 -16.21
N GLU A 613 -12.26 -15.09 -15.65
CA GLU A 613 -11.35 -14.30 -14.80
C GLU A 613 -10.86 -15.10 -13.58
N THR A 614 -11.72 -15.95 -13.00
CA THR A 614 -11.38 -16.84 -11.87
C THR A 614 -10.34 -17.88 -12.27
N ASP A 615 -10.50 -18.49 -13.46
CA ASP A 615 -9.53 -19.47 -13.98
C ASP A 615 -8.16 -18.81 -14.20
N LEU A 616 -8.14 -17.60 -14.78
CA LEU A 616 -6.92 -16.82 -14.98
C LEU A 616 -6.24 -16.48 -13.64
N PHE A 617 -7.00 -16.17 -12.60
CA PHE A 617 -6.48 -15.92 -11.26
C PHE A 617 -5.80 -17.17 -10.68
N PHE A 618 -6.45 -18.33 -10.76
CA PHE A 618 -5.85 -19.59 -10.29
C PHE A 618 -4.60 -19.99 -11.08
N ILE A 619 -4.63 -19.80 -12.40
CA ILE A 619 -3.45 -20.03 -13.25
C ILE A 619 -2.31 -19.11 -12.84
N MET A 620 -2.57 -17.82 -12.64
CA MET A 620 -1.56 -16.86 -12.20
C MET A 620 -0.93 -17.26 -10.86
N GLU A 621 -1.74 -17.54 -9.84
CA GLU A 621 -1.25 -17.95 -8.52
C GLU A 621 -0.47 -19.26 -8.62
N GLY A 622 -0.98 -20.25 -9.36
CA GLY A 622 -0.28 -21.50 -9.63
C GLY A 622 1.07 -21.31 -10.32
N CYS A 623 1.13 -20.49 -11.38
CA CYS A 623 2.38 -20.13 -12.04
C CYS A 623 3.33 -19.35 -11.10
N GLY A 624 2.80 -18.50 -10.23
CA GLY A 624 3.58 -17.79 -9.22
C GLY A 624 4.23 -18.73 -8.20
N VAL A 625 3.46 -19.68 -7.66
CA VAL A 625 3.92 -20.67 -6.67
C VAL A 625 4.91 -21.66 -7.30
N LEU A 626 4.60 -22.18 -8.49
CA LEU A 626 5.43 -23.18 -9.18
C LEU A 626 6.67 -22.58 -9.86
N GLY A 627 6.69 -21.25 -10.07
CA GLY A 627 7.72 -20.53 -10.83
C GLY A 627 9.01 -20.20 -10.10
N THR A 628 9.19 -20.73 -8.89
CA THR A 628 10.17 -20.31 -7.88
C THR A 628 9.88 -18.90 -7.34
N GLU A 629 9.62 -18.84 -6.03
CA GLU A 629 9.26 -17.68 -5.22
C GLU A 629 9.90 -16.38 -5.67
N ASN A 630 9.08 -15.36 -5.95
CA ASN A 630 9.22 -13.89 -5.88
C ASN A 630 10.58 -13.16 -6.11
N GLN A 631 11.71 -13.84 -6.28
CA GLN A 631 13.06 -13.29 -6.43
C GLN A 631 14.03 -14.31 -7.08
N GLY A 632 13.61 -15.20 -8.00
CA GLY A 632 14.48 -16.30 -8.47
C GLY A 632 14.83 -16.35 -9.96
N GLY A 633 13.85 -16.70 -10.81
CA GLY A 633 14.13 -17.05 -12.22
C GLY A 633 13.04 -16.69 -13.23
N GLY A 634 11.77 -17.01 -12.95
CA GLY A 634 10.70 -16.92 -13.96
C GLY A 634 9.98 -15.56 -14.08
N GLY A 635 10.16 -14.67 -13.10
CA GLY A 635 9.50 -13.35 -13.04
C GLY A 635 8.01 -13.36 -12.72
N SER A 636 7.44 -12.17 -12.50
CA SER A 636 6.05 -12.04 -12.06
C SER A 636 5.06 -12.39 -13.18
N PRO A 637 4.09 -13.32 -12.97
CA PRO A 637 3.02 -13.58 -13.92
C PRO A 637 1.97 -12.45 -13.97
N TYR A 638 2.04 -11.49 -13.04
CA TYR A 638 1.00 -10.48 -12.85
C TYR A 638 0.70 -9.61 -14.09
N PRO A 639 1.70 -9.03 -14.77
CA PRO A 639 1.42 -8.22 -15.97
C PRO A 639 0.75 -9.05 -17.07
N ALA A 640 1.15 -10.32 -17.21
CA ALA A 640 0.57 -11.21 -18.20
C ALA A 640 -0.89 -11.58 -17.87
N TYR A 641 -1.19 -11.81 -16.59
CA TYR A 641 -2.54 -11.97 -16.08
C TYR A 641 -3.43 -10.75 -16.39
N LEU A 642 -2.94 -9.54 -16.13
CA LEU A 642 -3.69 -8.31 -16.38
C LEU A 642 -4.09 -8.16 -17.85
N ILE A 643 -3.16 -8.44 -18.77
CA ILE A 643 -3.41 -8.40 -20.22
C ILE A 643 -4.46 -9.45 -20.60
N CYS A 644 -4.31 -10.71 -20.15
CA CYS A 644 -5.30 -11.77 -20.41
C CYS A 644 -6.68 -11.42 -19.86
N ARG A 645 -6.76 -10.84 -18.66
CA ARG A 645 -8.01 -10.37 -18.05
C ARG A 645 -8.64 -9.26 -18.89
N GLN A 646 -7.85 -8.30 -19.37
CA GLN A 646 -8.34 -7.23 -20.23
C GLN A 646 -8.89 -7.79 -21.56
N ILE A 647 -8.23 -8.80 -22.14
CA ILE A 647 -8.73 -9.49 -23.34
C ILE A 647 -10.13 -10.07 -23.11
N LEU A 648 -10.39 -10.70 -21.96
CA LEU A 648 -11.73 -11.22 -21.63
C LEU A 648 -12.75 -10.09 -21.46
N ARG A 649 -12.38 -8.99 -20.78
CA ARG A 649 -13.24 -7.82 -20.56
C ARG A 649 -13.60 -7.07 -21.83
N ASP A 650 -12.71 -7.07 -22.82
CA ASP A 650 -12.96 -6.49 -24.15
C ASP A 650 -13.84 -7.38 -25.04
N GLY A 651 -14.37 -8.49 -24.51
CA GLY A 651 -15.23 -9.44 -25.22
C GLY A 651 -14.46 -10.52 -25.99
N GLY A 652 -13.16 -10.66 -25.75
CA GLY A 652 -12.37 -11.78 -26.24
C GLY A 652 -12.61 -13.07 -25.44
N SER A 653 -12.19 -14.20 -26.01
CA SER A 653 -12.20 -15.50 -25.34
C SER A 653 -10.82 -16.15 -25.48
N ILE A 654 -10.32 -16.74 -24.41
CA ILE A 654 -9.11 -17.58 -24.42
C ILE A 654 -9.59 -19.02 -24.23
N ARG A 655 -9.17 -19.90 -25.15
CA ARG A 655 -9.63 -21.30 -25.20
C ARG A 655 -8.44 -22.22 -25.02
N ILE A 656 -8.56 -23.18 -24.12
CA ILE A 656 -7.54 -24.21 -23.89
C ILE A 656 -8.06 -25.54 -24.43
N ILE A 657 -7.22 -26.27 -25.16
CA ILE A 657 -7.52 -27.60 -25.71
C ILE A 657 -6.52 -28.64 -25.23
N ASP A 658 -6.97 -29.88 -25.13
CA ASP A 658 -6.12 -31.02 -24.87
C ASP A 658 -5.42 -31.52 -26.15
N HIS A 659 -4.26 -32.18 -26.00
CA HIS A 659 -3.47 -32.74 -27.10
C HIS A 659 -4.25 -33.73 -27.97
N SER A 660 -5.25 -34.44 -27.43
CA SER A 660 -6.14 -35.31 -28.20
C SER A 660 -7.04 -34.58 -29.20
N SER A 661 -7.00 -33.25 -29.23
CA SER A 661 -7.76 -32.40 -30.17
C SER A 661 -6.93 -31.96 -31.38
N LEU A 662 -5.63 -32.28 -31.40
CA LEU A 662 -4.73 -31.98 -32.51
C LEU A 662 -4.49 -33.21 -33.40
N ARG A 663 -4.22 -32.96 -34.68
CA ARG A 663 -3.77 -33.97 -35.64
C ARG A 663 -2.24 -33.98 -35.71
N ASP A 664 -1.67 -35.10 -36.15
CA ASP A 664 -0.21 -35.26 -36.23
C ASP A 664 0.46 -34.24 -37.16
N GLU A 665 -0.24 -33.76 -38.18
CA GLU A 665 0.23 -32.73 -39.11
C GLU A 665 -0.02 -31.27 -38.65
N ASP A 666 -0.67 -31.05 -37.50
CA ASP A 666 -0.98 -29.71 -37.02
C ASP A 666 0.27 -28.98 -36.51
N VAL A 667 0.37 -27.70 -36.86
CA VAL A 667 1.54 -26.87 -36.51
C VAL A 667 1.22 -26.05 -35.26
N VAL A 668 1.99 -26.27 -34.20
CA VAL A 668 1.85 -25.54 -32.94
C VAL A 668 2.94 -24.48 -32.81
N VAL A 669 2.55 -23.23 -32.58
CA VAL A 669 3.49 -22.12 -32.36
C VAL A 669 3.78 -21.95 -30.87
N ARG A 670 5.03 -21.64 -30.56
CA ARG A 670 5.50 -21.48 -29.19
C ARG A 670 6.22 -20.14 -29.05
N GLY A 671 6.04 -19.44 -27.94
CA GLY A 671 6.64 -18.13 -27.72
C GLY A 671 6.78 -17.82 -26.23
N GLY A 672 7.96 -17.30 -25.88
CA GLY A 672 8.34 -16.92 -24.53
C GLY A 672 9.42 -15.83 -24.58
N PHE A 673 9.74 -15.28 -23.41
CA PHE A 673 10.78 -14.26 -23.28
C PHE A 673 11.96 -14.80 -22.47
N MET A 674 13.15 -14.32 -22.81
CA MET A 674 14.39 -14.61 -22.08
C MET A 674 15.04 -13.31 -21.61
N GLY A 675 15.51 -13.28 -20.37
CA GLY A 675 16.22 -12.14 -19.78
C GLY A 675 15.95 -11.98 -18.28
N SER A 676 16.49 -10.91 -17.68
CA SER A 676 16.29 -10.63 -16.25
C SER A 676 14.83 -10.30 -15.93
N PRO A 677 14.18 -11.02 -14.98
CA PRO A 677 12.85 -10.71 -14.49
C PRO A 677 12.69 -9.29 -13.97
N SER A 678 13.70 -8.77 -13.25
CA SER A 678 13.71 -7.41 -12.72
C SER A 678 13.59 -6.36 -13.83
N VAL A 679 14.04 -6.68 -15.05
CA VAL A 679 13.85 -5.81 -16.21
C VAL A 679 12.43 -5.89 -16.76
N GLY A 680 11.80 -7.06 -16.70
CA GLY A 680 10.40 -7.25 -17.08
C GLY A 680 9.41 -6.49 -16.20
N SER A 681 9.73 -6.32 -14.90
CA SER A 681 8.88 -5.57 -13.96
C SER A 681 8.81 -4.07 -14.25
N GLU A 682 9.84 -3.52 -14.89
CA GLU A 682 9.93 -2.09 -15.21
C GLU A 682 9.60 -1.81 -16.68
N ARG A 683 10.15 -2.64 -17.59
CA ARG A 683 9.89 -2.57 -19.03
C ARG A 683 8.90 -3.67 -19.42
N ILE A 684 7.62 -3.40 -19.13
CA ILE A 684 6.53 -4.32 -19.46
C ILE A 684 6.53 -4.56 -20.97
N ARG A 685 6.54 -5.84 -21.35
CA ARG A 685 6.62 -6.26 -22.74
C ARG A 685 5.34 -5.85 -23.48
N SER A 686 5.48 -5.41 -24.73
CA SER A 686 4.35 -5.40 -25.66
C SER A 686 4.26 -6.78 -26.33
N GLY A 687 3.09 -7.42 -26.33
CA GLY A 687 2.86 -8.69 -27.02
C GLY A 687 3.00 -8.62 -28.54
N GLU A 688 3.06 -7.42 -29.13
CA GLU A 688 3.51 -7.22 -30.51
C GLU A 688 4.85 -7.91 -30.79
N HIS A 689 5.75 -7.99 -29.80
CA HIS A 689 7.03 -8.69 -29.96
C HIS A 689 6.84 -10.18 -30.27
N LEU A 690 5.97 -10.88 -29.51
CA LEU A 690 5.68 -12.29 -29.75
C LEU A 690 4.94 -12.49 -31.07
N ARG A 691 3.98 -11.62 -31.37
CA ARG A 691 3.20 -11.65 -32.61
C ARG A 691 4.08 -11.47 -33.86
N VAL A 692 4.99 -10.50 -33.83
CA VAL A 692 5.92 -10.23 -34.94
C VAL A 692 6.95 -11.34 -35.05
N ALA A 693 7.55 -11.78 -33.94
CA ALA A 693 8.51 -12.88 -33.95
C ALA A 693 7.90 -14.17 -34.51
N GLY A 694 6.70 -14.56 -34.04
CA GLY A 694 6.00 -15.73 -34.55
C GLY A 694 5.64 -15.62 -36.03
N ARG A 695 5.23 -14.42 -36.49
CA ARG A 695 4.94 -14.18 -37.92
C ARG A 695 6.18 -14.27 -38.80
N GLU A 696 7.29 -13.67 -38.40
CA GLU A 696 8.54 -13.72 -39.18
C GLU A 696 9.11 -15.13 -39.21
N LEU A 697 9.01 -15.89 -38.11
CA LEU A 697 9.36 -17.31 -38.09
C LEU A 697 8.47 -18.14 -39.02
N ALA A 698 7.15 -17.91 -39.01
CA ALA A 698 6.23 -18.60 -39.93
C ALA A 698 6.61 -18.39 -41.39
N LYS A 699 6.90 -17.13 -41.76
CA LYS A 699 7.36 -16.77 -43.12
C LYS A 699 8.65 -17.48 -43.48
N TYR A 700 9.64 -17.51 -42.58
CA TYR A 700 10.92 -18.17 -42.82
C TYR A 700 10.76 -19.69 -43.01
N CYS A 701 9.89 -20.32 -42.22
CA CYS A 701 9.60 -21.75 -42.30
C CYS A 701 8.62 -22.13 -43.42
N GLY A 702 8.06 -21.16 -44.15
CA GLY A 702 7.04 -21.41 -45.18
C GLY A 702 5.69 -21.87 -44.63
N ILE A 703 5.41 -21.61 -43.35
CA ILE A 703 4.16 -21.98 -42.67
C ILE A 703 3.14 -20.86 -42.89
N SER A 704 1.96 -21.21 -43.37
CA SER A 704 0.89 -20.24 -43.67
C SER A 704 -0.01 -19.94 -42.48
N ASN A 705 -0.36 -20.94 -41.67
CA ASN A 705 -1.22 -20.83 -40.49
C ASN A 705 -0.73 -21.74 -39.35
N PHE A 706 -1.04 -21.36 -38.11
CA PHE A 706 -0.84 -22.18 -36.91
C PHE A 706 -2.16 -22.81 -36.50
N SER A 707 -2.14 -24.05 -35.98
CA SER A 707 -3.34 -24.77 -35.51
C SER A 707 -3.62 -24.51 -34.02
N ALA A 708 -2.58 -24.30 -33.22
CA ALA A 708 -2.68 -23.94 -31.81
C ALA A 708 -1.43 -23.16 -31.34
N THR A 709 -1.55 -22.44 -30.24
CA THR A 709 -0.39 -21.97 -29.48
C THR A 709 -0.06 -22.98 -28.39
N LEU A 710 1.19 -23.37 -28.21
CA LEU A 710 1.55 -24.22 -27.09
C LEU A 710 1.45 -23.42 -25.78
N TRP A 711 0.73 -23.92 -24.79
CA TRP A 711 0.71 -23.35 -23.44
C TRP A 711 1.91 -23.91 -22.65
N ARG A 712 2.46 -23.14 -21.68
CA ARG A 712 3.62 -23.54 -20.82
C ARG A 712 4.89 -23.98 -21.57
N VAL A 713 5.28 -23.15 -22.54
CA VAL A 713 6.28 -23.44 -23.59
C VAL A 713 7.72 -23.63 -23.11
N ASP A 714 8.09 -22.95 -22.02
CA ASP A 714 9.48 -22.86 -21.57
C ASP A 714 9.58 -23.00 -20.04
N GLU A 715 8.60 -22.47 -19.31
CA GLU A 715 8.46 -22.59 -17.86
C GLU A 715 7.00 -22.82 -17.44
N ILE A 716 6.75 -23.82 -16.57
CA ILE A 716 5.42 -24.03 -15.94
C ILE A 716 5.05 -22.84 -15.05
N GLY A 717 6.05 -22.20 -14.46
CA GLY A 717 5.85 -21.08 -13.56
C GLY A 717 6.55 -19.80 -14.00
N GLY A 718 6.28 -18.73 -13.26
CA GLY A 718 6.71 -17.38 -13.59
C GLY A 718 5.91 -16.75 -14.73
N SER A 719 6.47 -15.71 -15.32
CA SER A 719 5.81 -14.90 -16.35
C SER A 719 5.48 -15.70 -17.61
N ASN A 720 6.40 -16.55 -18.08
CA ASN A 720 6.27 -17.34 -19.30
C ASN A 720 5.10 -18.34 -19.28
N GLY A 721 4.66 -18.78 -18.10
CA GLY A 721 3.50 -19.67 -17.94
C GLY A 721 2.18 -19.07 -18.45
N MET A 722 2.09 -17.74 -18.54
CA MET A 722 0.88 -17.05 -19.03
C MET A 722 1.05 -16.36 -20.38
N GLN A 723 2.27 -16.10 -20.86
CA GLN A 723 2.47 -15.26 -22.05
C GLN A 723 1.96 -15.90 -23.34
N SER A 724 2.02 -17.23 -23.45
CA SER A 724 1.48 -17.96 -24.60
C SER A 724 -0.06 -17.87 -24.70
N LEU A 725 -0.77 -17.65 -23.59
CA LEU A 725 -2.22 -17.40 -23.63
C LEU A 725 -2.58 -16.11 -24.38
N GLN A 726 -1.70 -15.12 -24.38
CA GLN A 726 -1.89 -13.88 -25.14
C GLN A 726 -1.77 -14.14 -26.65
N MET A 727 -0.87 -15.06 -27.04
CA MET A 727 -0.70 -15.44 -28.45
C MET A 727 -1.95 -16.13 -29.02
N SER A 728 -2.69 -16.88 -28.20
CA SER A 728 -3.97 -17.48 -28.60
C SER A 728 -4.94 -16.44 -29.16
N LYS A 729 -5.04 -15.27 -28.51
CA LYS A 729 -5.86 -14.15 -29.00
C LYS A 729 -5.31 -13.53 -30.29
N TYR A 730 -3.99 -13.39 -30.43
CA TYR A 730 -3.39 -12.73 -31.60
C TYR A 730 -3.56 -13.51 -32.90
N TYR A 731 -3.50 -14.84 -32.82
CA TYR A 731 -3.69 -15.71 -33.98
C TYR A 731 -5.12 -16.26 -34.11
N ASP A 732 -6.00 -15.98 -33.14
CA ASP A 732 -7.36 -16.50 -33.05
C ASP A 732 -7.43 -18.05 -33.05
N ILE A 733 -6.49 -18.67 -32.33
CA ILE A 733 -6.32 -20.13 -32.22
C ILE A 733 -6.32 -20.57 -30.76
N PRO A 734 -6.73 -21.80 -30.43
CA PRO A 734 -6.70 -22.29 -29.05
C PRO A 734 -5.28 -22.47 -28.53
N ALA A 735 -5.13 -22.42 -27.21
CA ALA A 735 -3.92 -22.77 -26.49
C ALA A 735 -3.92 -24.27 -26.15
N LEU A 736 -2.89 -24.99 -26.58
CA LEU A 736 -2.71 -26.41 -26.27
C LEU A 736 -2.19 -26.57 -24.85
N ASP A 737 -2.93 -27.29 -23.99
CA ASP A 737 -2.44 -27.71 -22.67
C ASP A 737 -1.33 -28.75 -22.85
N GLY A 738 -0.12 -28.34 -22.51
CA GLY A 738 1.07 -29.16 -22.62
C GLY A 738 2.11 -28.71 -21.62
N ASP A 739 2.87 -29.65 -21.09
CA ASP A 739 4.04 -29.38 -20.27
C ASP A 739 5.26 -29.93 -20.99
N LEU A 740 6.16 -29.04 -21.40
CA LEU A 740 7.42 -29.43 -22.02
C LEU A 740 8.56 -29.57 -21.01
N MET A 741 8.30 -29.32 -19.72
CA MET A 741 9.29 -29.39 -18.67
C MET A 741 9.23 -30.72 -17.93
N GLY A 742 10.17 -31.61 -18.23
CA GLY A 742 10.43 -32.79 -17.39
C GLY A 742 11.30 -32.53 -16.15
N ARG A 743 11.73 -31.28 -15.88
CA ARG A 743 12.71 -30.90 -14.84
C ARG A 743 12.78 -29.40 -14.57
N ALA A 744 13.35 -28.99 -13.43
CA ALA A 744 13.63 -27.59 -13.12
C ALA A 744 14.82 -27.01 -13.95
N TYR A 745 14.73 -25.73 -14.33
CA TYR A 745 15.75 -24.97 -15.07
C TYR A 745 16.29 -25.66 -16.35
N PRO A 746 15.46 -25.93 -17.36
CA PRO A 746 15.91 -26.47 -18.63
C PRO A 746 16.63 -25.37 -19.42
N MET A 747 17.75 -25.72 -20.04
CA MET A 747 18.26 -24.97 -21.17
C MET A 747 17.31 -25.13 -22.36
N LEU A 748 17.34 -24.21 -23.33
CA LEU A 748 16.39 -24.21 -24.46
C LEU A 748 16.43 -25.52 -25.28
N ASP A 749 17.59 -26.18 -25.30
CA ASP A 749 17.84 -27.48 -25.93
C ASP A 749 17.37 -28.68 -25.08
N GLN A 750 16.99 -28.46 -23.82
CA GLN A 750 16.48 -29.44 -22.87
C GLN A 750 14.94 -29.45 -22.77
N VAL A 751 14.28 -28.47 -23.39
CA VAL A 751 12.83 -28.42 -23.54
C VAL A 751 12.45 -29.30 -24.73
N LEU A 752 11.94 -30.50 -24.47
CA LEU A 752 11.54 -31.45 -25.52
C LEU A 752 10.04 -31.29 -25.80
N PRO A 753 9.62 -31.03 -27.04
CA PRO A 753 8.22 -31.14 -27.46
C PRO A 753 7.83 -32.62 -27.53
N GLY A 754 7.74 -33.27 -26.37
CA GLY A 754 7.41 -34.68 -26.23
C GLY A 754 6.37 -34.85 -25.14
N ALA A 755 5.10 -34.64 -25.49
CA ALA A 755 4.00 -35.21 -24.72
C ALA A 755 4.07 -36.74 -24.83
N PHE A 756 4.87 -37.38 -23.98
CA PHE A 756 4.95 -38.84 -23.87
C PHE A 756 4.60 -39.24 -22.43
N PRO A 757 3.38 -39.73 -22.17
CA PRO A 757 3.02 -40.30 -20.87
C PRO A 757 3.85 -41.55 -20.49
N ASP A 758 4.43 -42.24 -21.49
CA ASP A 758 4.91 -43.62 -21.31
C ASP A 758 6.44 -43.80 -21.20
N LEU A 759 7.25 -42.75 -21.26
CA LEU A 759 8.73 -42.87 -21.26
C LEU A 759 9.44 -42.41 -19.98
N CYS A 760 8.72 -41.90 -18.98
CA CYS A 760 9.30 -41.48 -17.70
C CYS A 760 9.43 -42.60 -16.65
N GLN A 761 9.23 -43.88 -17.00
CA GLN A 761 9.41 -45.00 -16.05
C GLN A 761 10.83 -45.61 -16.02
N GLU A 762 11.72 -45.28 -16.95
CA GLU A 762 13.06 -45.91 -17.00
C GLU A 762 14.24 -44.98 -16.61
N ALA A 763 13.97 -43.79 -16.09
CA ALA A 763 15.01 -42.89 -15.59
C ALA A 763 14.70 -42.33 -14.18
N ALA A 764 14.30 -43.22 -13.26
CA ALA A 764 14.28 -43.00 -11.82
C ALA A 764 15.26 -43.93 -11.11
#